data_AF-A0A1M7Y9W2-F1
#
_entry.id   AF-A0A1M7Y9W2-F1
#
_cell.length_a   1.000
_cell.length_b   1.000
_cell.length_c   1.000
_cell.angle_alpha   90.00
_cell.angle_beta   90.00
_cell.angle_gamma   90.00
#
_symmetry.space_group_name_H-M   'P 1'
#
loop_
_entity.id
_entity.type
_entity.pdbx_description
1 polymer ?
#
loop_
_entity_poly.entity_id
_entity_poly.type
_entity_poly.pdbx_seq_one_letter_code
_entity_poly.pdbx_strand_id
1 'polypeptide(L)'
;MKMKKRKMKSYVSMILALIMVISYLTPLQSQAEGLASAESAAGLSETVMASGCNAVTGGAINVNSNIFTGDGYAVEFVVNSQWDGAYNANIKITNSSNSAIEDWSLEFESKNEITNIWNANIQSHEDNAYKIKNAVWNQDIPAGGSVSFGFTAKGDDVDYPSGYTMPGKEVLSDNTDYSIRYVIDSDWTTGFTARIEITNTGEADIEDWSLDFDLDNNISSIWNAVIKEHTGNHYVLKNTGYNQNIGTGKSVSIGFVVSAGSSVNVVMNAVLNQIKDTGNLPGEDNTPELEDIGTAYFQDITDDDVITDEDTGLIYAKNQLLISAMDGLDYSVVEDIAKDINARIVGYLELTNDYQLQLNENTDIETLNEIIDYVSSFSFIESASLNTAFLSEEDVVKTNDTEYAGDDWSESKPGGNNWGLEAIRALSAWDFYSNMQSVKIGLLDGSFDENHEDLQYAHTWNNASTGGESHGTHVSGIMAAKFNNKKGIAGVVPKKALYAFSTDGTATSKYSTVMEYKYGFANLIGNNVKVINVSQNTGWLQCYAASHGNTKAKSYVITNAGILEEFLQKLINKGYDFVIVAAAGNVNNDHYFTKVPLATYGYIETKNPYDEHGDALAFYNSFLNAITLSDVKKRIITVGSIGLNFSGGYTLSKFSNIGDRVDIVAPGEDINSCYVNNRYGKMGGTSMAAPYVAGTAGLLYSVNPALSGPEVKRIITSKYSRSVSEYPLLDAYACVKYAKDAVGNTPPQGPPTGIVTGLVKGITGTGLSSVNVTAIRINSGQANLDNHSSVTTTSSNGEYEFVLPEGTYNILVSKKGYYPQLVKNVLITAGQTNYMENIIISDITAGVLSSEVNGRVTNALTGEMIANAQVRFRKSWNNTSGAYVSKLFSGTIKANTNSHGTFEVSLQIGNYTAEVVKDGYITGYYNIISTLNPGTQNMVLTPVIQDNQYRIVLTWGSTPADLDSHLAGKLEDGTAFHIYYSNKVFGYKGSTIAQLDLDDTSGYGPETITLTLKADIPGTYRYIVHDYTNRASFTSNALSLSGASVKIYRGNDLIKTYNVPINERGNLWRVFEINNGVINTLNTMSYQSSSDNIN
;
A
#
# COMPACT_ATOMS: atom_id res chain seq x y z
N MET A 1 46.66 -44.56 16.96
CA MET A 1 47.88 -44.67 17.79
C MET A 1 47.54 -44.17 19.20
N LYS A 2 47.63 -45.07 20.19
CA LYS A 2 47.67 -44.90 21.67
C LYS A 2 46.99 -43.66 22.30
N MET A 3 45.85 -43.83 23.00
CA MET A 3 45.73 -44.09 24.47
C MET A 3 46.04 -42.85 25.34
N LYS A 4 45.15 -42.35 26.21
CA LYS A 4 44.73 -43.01 27.46
C LYS A 4 43.55 -42.29 28.16
N LYS A 5 42.66 -43.12 28.72
CA LYS A 5 41.60 -42.86 29.73
C LYS A 5 42.16 -42.54 31.14
N ARG A 6 41.36 -41.85 31.97
CA ARG A 6 40.85 -42.21 33.34
C ARG A 6 40.45 -40.93 34.10
N LYS A 7 39.22 -40.70 34.58
CA LYS A 7 38.40 -41.34 35.66
C LYS A 7 39.08 -41.45 37.04
N MET A 8 38.55 -40.73 38.03
CA MET A 8 38.07 -41.17 39.38
C MET A 8 37.58 -39.92 40.17
N LYS A 9 36.29 -39.81 40.53
CA LYS A 9 35.57 -40.37 41.71
C LYS A 9 36.05 -39.79 43.06
N SER A 10 35.13 -39.23 43.87
CA SER A 10 34.62 -39.89 45.10
C SER A 10 33.84 -38.93 46.04
N TYR A 11 32.53 -39.13 46.23
CA TYR A 11 31.80 -39.53 47.48
C TYR A 11 31.88 -38.55 48.68
N VAL A 12 30.88 -38.30 49.53
CA VAL A 12 29.45 -38.61 49.69
C VAL A 12 29.01 -37.93 51.02
N SER A 13 27.74 -37.51 51.12
CA SER A 13 26.83 -37.61 52.31
C SER A 13 25.92 -36.37 52.40
N MET A 14 24.59 -36.47 52.22
CA MET A 14 23.56 -36.92 53.19
C MET A 14 23.47 -35.98 54.42
N ILE A 15 22.34 -35.48 54.92
CA ILE A 15 20.89 -35.68 54.67
C ILE A 15 20.07 -34.78 55.66
N LEU A 16 18.81 -34.43 55.32
CA LEU A 16 17.64 -34.02 56.18
C LEU A 16 17.78 -32.83 57.17
N ALA A 17 16.74 -32.10 57.63
CA ALA A 17 15.32 -31.90 57.31
C ALA A 17 14.71 -30.86 58.30
N LEU A 18 13.73 -30.09 57.80
CA LEU A 18 12.44 -29.67 58.40
C LEU A 18 12.29 -28.85 59.72
N ILE A 19 11.25 -27.98 59.70
CA ILE A 19 10.34 -27.48 60.79
C ILE A 19 10.65 -26.07 61.36
N MET A 20 9.91 -25.02 60.96
CA MET A 20 8.72 -24.35 61.61
C MET A 20 9.11 -23.48 62.85
N VAL A 21 8.51 -22.34 63.26
CA VAL A 21 7.24 -21.63 62.99
C VAL A 21 7.22 -20.31 63.84
N ILE A 22 6.62 -19.24 63.28
CA ILE A 22 5.77 -18.16 63.86
C ILE A 22 6.30 -17.20 64.96
N SER A 23 6.04 -15.90 64.71
CA SER A 23 5.47 -14.83 65.60
C SER A 23 6.40 -13.61 65.74
N TYR A 24 6.01 -12.34 65.76
CA TYR A 24 4.86 -11.52 65.34
C TYR A 24 5.15 -10.09 65.89
N LEU A 25 4.72 -9.04 65.16
CA LEU A 25 4.26 -7.70 65.63
C LEU A 25 5.28 -6.77 66.34
N THR A 26 5.34 -5.43 66.22
CA THR A 26 4.67 -4.30 65.50
C THR A 26 5.44 -2.99 65.91
N PRO A 27 4.98 -1.73 65.75
CA PRO A 27 5.53 -0.76 64.78
C PRO A 27 5.87 0.61 65.47
N LEU A 28 6.06 1.70 64.70
CA LEU A 28 5.82 3.14 65.00
C LEU A 28 6.81 3.96 64.13
N GLN A 29 6.44 4.71 63.08
CA GLN A 29 5.54 5.87 62.90
C GLN A 29 6.14 7.22 63.40
N SER A 30 6.33 8.16 62.45
CA SER A 30 6.09 9.64 62.50
C SER A 30 7.03 10.37 61.50
N GLN A 31 6.52 11.02 60.44
CA GLN A 31 6.19 12.46 60.31
C GLN A 31 7.38 13.41 60.55
N ALA A 32 7.54 14.58 59.94
CA ALA A 32 7.02 15.34 58.78
C ALA A 32 7.73 16.72 58.84
N GLU A 33 7.51 17.59 57.82
CA GLU A 33 7.80 19.05 57.78
C GLU A 33 9.25 19.48 57.46
N GLY A 34 9.55 20.50 56.67
CA GLY A 34 8.75 21.48 55.90
C GLY A 34 9.62 22.66 55.38
N LEU A 35 9.15 23.31 54.31
CA LEU A 35 9.25 24.74 53.94
C LEU A 35 10.56 25.39 53.38
N ALA A 36 10.50 25.69 52.07
CA ALA A 36 10.47 27.01 51.41
C ALA A 36 11.71 27.96 51.29
N SER A 37 11.97 28.35 50.03
CA SER A 37 11.97 29.73 49.46
C SER A 37 13.26 30.34 48.85
N ALA A 38 13.02 30.95 47.68
CA ALA A 38 13.50 32.25 47.16
C ALA A 38 14.74 32.36 46.23
N GLU A 39 14.51 33.21 45.22
CA GLU A 39 15.27 33.58 44.02
C GLU A 39 16.50 34.49 44.27
N SER A 40 17.44 34.56 43.30
CA SER A 40 17.70 35.75 42.44
C SER A 40 19.13 35.86 41.85
N ALA A 41 19.16 36.05 40.53
CA ALA A 41 19.92 37.00 39.69
C ALA A 41 21.47 37.24 39.76
N ALA A 42 22.07 37.05 38.57
CA ALA A 42 22.94 37.98 37.80
C ALA A 42 24.45 38.18 38.11
N GLY A 43 25.28 38.12 37.04
CA GLY A 43 26.38 39.08 36.83
C GLY A 43 27.76 38.55 36.38
N LEU A 44 28.00 38.55 35.07
CA LEU A 44 29.19 39.01 34.31
C LEU A 44 30.63 38.82 34.85
N SER A 45 31.53 38.25 34.02
CA SER A 45 32.71 38.94 33.42
C SER A 45 33.83 37.96 33.02
N GLU A 46 34.30 38.08 31.77
CA GLU A 46 35.58 37.55 31.26
C GLU A 46 36.79 38.13 32.03
N THR A 47 37.91 37.40 32.10
CA THR A 47 39.25 37.89 31.72
C THR A 47 40.24 36.71 31.57
N VAL A 48 40.96 36.71 30.45
CA VAL A 48 42.09 35.86 30.06
C VAL A 48 43.37 36.23 30.83
N MET A 49 44.24 35.27 31.19
CA MET A 49 45.70 35.33 30.97
C MET A 49 46.45 34.12 31.55
N ALA A 50 47.54 33.78 30.86
CA ALA A 50 48.26 32.51 30.85
C ALA A 50 49.40 32.36 31.88
N SER A 51 49.92 31.11 31.91
CA SER A 51 51.30 30.67 32.20
C SER A 51 51.69 30.32 33.64
N GLY A 52 52.16 29.07 33.83
CA GLY A 52 53.01 28.67 34.97
C GLY A 52 52.95 27.18 35.29
N CYS A 53 53.97 26.42 34.88
CA CYS A 53 54.11 24.99 35.06
C CYS A 53 54.90 24.63 36.34
N ASN A 54 54.41 23.59 37.07
CA ASN A 54 55.10 22.62 37.96
C ASN A 54 55.69 23.16 39.31
N ALA A 55 55.44 22.58 40.50
CA ALA A 55 55.20 21.19 40.88
C ALA A 55 55.01 21.02 42.42
N VAL A 56 54.53 19.83 42.80
CA VAL A 56 54.74 19.05 44.06
C VAL A 56 53.67 19.09 45.17
N THR A 57 52.90 17.99 45.17
CA THR A 57 52.36 17.15 46.26
C THR A 57 51.16 17.56 47.10
N GLY A 58 50.17 16.67 47.08
CA GLY A 58 49.19 16.47 48.15
C GLY A 58 47.86 17.14 47.90
N GLY A 59 47.12 16.71 46.89
CA GLY A 59 45.78 17.23 46.59
C GLY A 59 44.78 16.10 46.49
N ALA A 60 43.64 16.26 47.18
CA ALA A 60 42.45 15.45 47.02
C ALA A 60 42.14 15.18 45.54
N ILE A 61 41.66 13.98 45.23
CA ILE A 61 41.16 13.64 43.90
C ILE A 61 40.05 14.65 43.58
N ASN A 62 40.31 15.53 42.60
CA ASN A 62 39.25 16.29 41.94
C ASN A 62 38.32 15.24 41.34
N VAL A 63 37.10 15.17 41.87
CA VAL A 63 36.03 14.32 41.33
C VAL A 63 35.63 14.92 39.99
N ASN A 64 36.29 14.49 38.92
CA ASN A 64 35.89 14.83 37.57
C ASN A 64 34.66 14.00 37.22
N SER A 65 33.49 14.63 37.22
CA SER A 65 32.25 14.06 36.67
C SER A 65 32.15 14.40 35.18
N ASN A 66 31.86 13.42 34.33
CA ASN A 66 31.51 13.66 32.92
C ASN A 66 30.01 13.41 32.75
N ILE A 67 29.28 14.39 32.21
CA ILE A 67 27.83 14.31 32.00
C ILE A 67 27.56 14.23 30.51
N PHE A 68 26.88 13.18 30.10
CA PHE A 68 26.30 13.02 28.78
C PHE A 68 24.79 13.25 28.84
N THR A 69 24.26 14.00 27.88
CA THR A 69 22.80 14.19 27.73
C THR A 69 22.36 13.49 26.45
N GLY A 70 21.53 12.46 26.60
CA GLY A 70 20.85 11.77 25.51
C GLY A 70 19.41 12.27 25.32
N ASP A 71 18.68 11.65 24.39
CA ASP A 71 17.26 11.94 24.20
C ASP A 71 16.43 11.33 25.35
N GLY A 72 15.92 12.18 26.24
CA GLY A 72 15.11 11.76 27.40
C GLY A 72 15.88 11.23 28.61
N TYR A 73 17.22 11.22 28.61
CA TYR A 73 18.03 10.82 29.77
C TYR A 73 19.37 11.56 29.86
N ALA A 74 19.99 11.52 31.03
CA ALA A 74 21.35 11.99 31.26
C ALA A 74 22.18 10.92 31.99
N VAL A 75 23.45 10.77 31.61
CA VAL A 75 24.39 9.82 32.21
C VAL A 75 25.54 10.60 32.83
N GLU A 76 25.76 10.42 34.12
CA GLU A 76 26.86 11.01 34.88
C GLU A 76 27.86 9.92 35.25
N PHE A 77 29.09 10.04 34.78
CA PHE A 77 30.22 9.15 35.10
C PHE A 77 31.13 9.80 36.15
N VAL A 78 31.39 9.08 37.24
CA VAL A 78 32.17 9.57 38.39
C VAL A 78 33.23 8.54 38.78
N VAL A 79 34.50 8.95 38.83
CA VAL A 79 35.57 8.15 39.41
C VAL A 79 35.59 8.31 40.92
N ASN A 80 35.39 7.20 41.65
CA ASN A 80 35.32 7.21 43.12
C ASN A 80 36.69 7.02 43.78
N SER A 81 37.57 6.23 43.16
CA SER A 81 38.92 5.94 43.66
C SER A 81 39.79 5.36 42.55
N GLN A 82 41.09 5.68 42.54
CA GLN A 82 42.08 5.16 41.59
C GLN A 82 43.34 4.70 42.34
N TRP A 83 43.97 3.62 41.86
CA TRP A 83 45.26 3.11 42.33
C TRP A 83 46.07 2.57 41.14
N ASP A 84 47.32 2.16 41.37
CA ASP A 84 48.20 1.67 40.28
C ASP A 84 47.52 0.52 39.52
N GLY A 85 47.21 0.77 38.24
CA GLY A 85 46.65 -0.19 37.29
C GLY A 85 45.13 -0.40 37.33
N ALA A 86 44.35 0.30 38.16
CA ALA A 86 42.88 0.21 38.15
C ALA A 86 42.15 1.37 38.88
N TYR A 87 40.86 1.51 38.63
CA TYR A 87 39.98 2.47 39.30
C TYR A 87 38.56 1.92 39.52
N ASN A 88 37.85 2.48 40.50
CA ASN A 88 36.42 2.28 40.68
C ASN A 88 35.65 3.50 40.17
N ALA A 89 34.64 3.26 39.33
CA ALA A 89 33.74 4.28 38.82
C ALA A 89 32.28 3.99 39.15
N ASN A 90 31.45 5.03 39.13
CA ASN A 90 30.00 4.95 39.21
C ASN A 90 29.39 5.65 37.99
N ILE A 91 28.37 5.03 37.43
CA ILE A 91 27.50 5.63 36.42
C ILE A 91 26.13 5.86 37.05
N LYS A 92 25.64 7.09 36.98
CA LYS A 92 24.27 7.46 37.32
C LYS A 92 23.49 7.81 36.06
N ILE A 93 22.38 7.12 35.85
CA ILE A 93 21.43 7.37 34.75
C ILE A 93 20.25 8.13 35.35
N THR A 94 19.92 9.28 34.79
CA THR A 94 18.78 10.12 35.19
C THR A 94 17.79 10.20 34.04
N ASN A 95 16.53 9.87 34.29
CA ASN A 95 15.47 10.03 33.31
C ASN A 95 15.01 11.49 33.29
N SER A 96 15.28 12.19 32.18
CA SER A 96 14.89 13.58 31.99
C SER A 96 13.63 13.76 31.13
N SER A 97 12.97 12.66 30.78
CA SER A 97 11.70 12.64 30.03
C SER A 97 10.47 12.68 30.96
N ASN A 98 9.29 12.80 30.36
CA ASN A 98 8.00 12.77 31.06
C ASN A 98 7.39 11.36 31.18
N SER A 99 8.08 10.33 30.69
CA SER A 99 7.68 8.92 30.70
C SER A 99 8.73 8.10 31.44
N ALA A 100 8.40 6.92 31.96
CA ALA A 100 9.41 6.03 32.53
C ALA A 100 10.37 5.51 31.44
N ILE A 101 11.64 5.28 31.79
CA ILE A 101 12.56 4.47 30.99
C ILE A 101 12.39 3.06 31.52
N GLU A 102 11.79 2.21 30.71
CA GLU A 102 11.42 0.85 31.09
C GLU A 102 12.55 -0.13 30.76
N ASP A 103 12.80 -1.10 31.65
CA ASP A 103 13.80 -2.18 31.53
C ASP A 103 15.16 -1.76 30.93
N TRP A 104 15.79 -0.75 31.54
CA TRP A 104 16.91 -0.05 30.95
C TRP A 104 18.14 -0.93 30.65
N SER A 105 18.82 -0.60 29.55
CA SER A 105 20.14 -1.11 29.17
C SER A 105 20.99 0.06 28.70
N LEU A 106 22.28 0.06 29.02
CA LEU A 106 23.19 1.14 28.67
C LEU A 106 24.36 0.59 27.87
N GLU A 107 24.53 1.08 26.66
CA GLU A 107 25.68 0.78 25.82
C GLU A 107 26.67 1.94 25.86
N PHE A 108 27.98 1.65 25.91
CA PHE A 108 29.05 2.65 25.83
C PHE A 108 30.37 2.01 25.42
N GLU A 109 31.30 2.83 24.91
CA GLU A 109 32.67 2.39 24.64
C GLU A 109 33.61 2.69 25.83
N SER A 110 34.39 1.70 26.26
CA SER A 110 35.54 1.88 27.13
C SER A 110 36.73 1.02 26.71
N LYS A 111 37.92 1.64 26.65
CA LYS A 111 39.22 1.01 26.36
C LYS A 111 39.77 0.20 27.54
N ASN A 112 39.28 0.48 28.75
CA ASN A 112 39.74 -0.19 29.96
C ASN A 112 38.81 -1.35 30.29
N GLU A 113 39.40 -2.52 30.56
CA GLU A 113 38.65 -3.74 30.83
C GLU A 113 37.86 -3.64 32.15
N ILE A 114 36.53 -3.83 32.10
CA ILE A 114 35.69 -3.91 33.30
C ILE A 114 35.82 -5.31 33.92
N THR A 115 36.45 -5.38 35.08
CA THR A 115 36.76 -6.65 35.78
C THR A 115 35.72 -7.04 36.84
N ASN A 116 34.91 -6.08 37.29
CA ASN A 116 33.85 -6.31 38.26
C ASN A 116 32.77 -5.23 38.12
N ILE A 117 31.49 -5.59 38.30
CA ILE A 117 30.33 -4.68 38.21
C ILE A 117 29.34 -4.97 39.34
N TRP A 118 28.64 -3.95 39.83
CA TRP A 118 27.57 -4.09 40.83
C TRP A 118 26.39 -3.18 40.52
N ASN A 119 25.18 -3.62 40.93
CA ASN A 119 23.87 -3.01 40.62
C ASN A 119 23.49 -3.00 39.13
N ALA A 120 24.23 -3.74 38.30
CA ALA A 120 23.99 -3.99 36.88
C ALA A 120 24.76 -5.25 36.46
N ASN A 121 24.52 -5.73 35.24
CA ASN A 121 25.20 -6.89 34.66
C ASN A 121 25.82 -6.52 33.31
N ILE A 122 27.00 -7.04 33.00
CA ILE A 122 27.53 -6.98 31.63
C ILE A 122 26.77 -8.02 30.82
N GLN A 123 25.92 -7.57 29.89
CA GLN A 123 25.13 -8.42 29.01
C GLN A 123 25.98 -8.94 27.85
N SER A 124 26.81 -8.07 27.27
CA SER A 124 27.82 -8.41 26.27
C SER A 124 28.99 -7.41 26.30
N HIS A 125 30.14 -7.84 25.80
CA HIS A 125 31.33 -7.00 25.59
C HIS A 125 32.18 -7.55 24.44
N GLU A 126 32.41 -6.72 23.42
CA GLU A 126 33.33 -7.01 22.32
C GLU A 126 34.26 -5.81 22.07
N ASP A 127 35.55 -6.06 21.94
CA ASP A 127 36.60 -5.05 21.84
C ASP A 127 36.54 -3.96 22.92
N ASN A 128 36.01 -2.77 22.60
CA ASN A 128 35.84 -1.67 23.54
C ASN A 128 34.36 -1.41 23.88
N ALA A 129 33.42 -2.12 23.27
CA ALA A 129 31.99 -1.87 23.38
C ALA A 129 31.38 -2.69 24.52
N TYR A 130 30.77 -2.02 25.50
CA TYR A 130 30.06 -2.66 26.61
C TYR A 130 28.56 -2.46 26.47
N LYS A 131 27.80 -3.53 26.68
CA LYS A 131 26.35 -3.48 26.91
C LYS A 131 26.05 -3.87 28.34
N ILE A 132 25.54 -2.93 29.11
CA ILE A 132 25.23 -3.09 30.52
C ILE A 132 23.72 -3.16 30.69
N LYS A 133 23.22 -4.29 31.19
CA LYS A 133 21.80 -4.45 31.53
C LYS A 133 21.58 -4.14 33.01
N ASN A 134 20.41 -3.64 33.33
CA ASN A 134 19.96 -3.42 34.70
C ASN A 134 20.06 -4.68 35.59
N ALA A 135 19.85 -4.48 36.89
CA ALA A 135 19.50 -5.56 37.80
C ALA A 135 17.97 -5.63 37.91
N VAL A 136 17.41 -6.83 38.11
CA VAL A 136 15.95 -7.05 38.11
C VAL A 136 15.17 -6.08 39.03
N TRP A 137 15.75 -5.62 40.14
CA TRP A 137 15.10 -4.72 41.10
C TRP A 137 15.16 -3.23 40.72
N ASN A 138 15.92 -2.84 39.70
CA ASN A 138 16.05 -1.46 39.23
C ASN A 138 15.73 -1.29 37.74
N GLN A 139 14.90 -2.17 37.17
CA GLN A 139 14.56 -2.22 35.74
C GLN A 139 14.00 -0.91 35.19
N ASP A 140 13.11 -0.25 35.94
CA ASP A 140 12.44 0.97 35.45
C ASP A 140 12.97 2.22 36.17
N ILE A 141 13.16 3.29 35.40
CA ILE A 141 13.54 4.61 35.90
C ILE A 141 12.34 5.55 35.69
N PRO A 142 11.57 5.90 36.74
CA PRO A 142 10.43 6.82 36.63
C PRO A 142 10.84 8.18 36.04
N ALA A 143 9.88 8.92 35.48
CA ALA A 143 10.11 10.29 35.01
C ALA A 143 10.73 11.17 36.12
N GLY A 144 11.87 11.81 35.83
CA GLY A 144 12.65 12.57 36.81
C GLY A 144 13.43 11.73 37.83
N GLY A 145 13.33 10.40 37.78
CA GLY A 145 14.04 9.45 38.62
C GLY A 145 15.46 9.16 38.15
N SER A 146 16.23 8.40 38.94
CA SER A 146 17.58 7.99 38.58
C SER A 146 18.00 6.65 39.18
N VAL A 147 18.88 5.92 38.49
CA VAL A 147 19.53 4.69 38.96
C VAL A 147 21.04 4.83 38.88
N SER A 148 21.79 4.08 39.70
CA SER A 148 23.25 4.07 39.63
C SER A 148 23.83 2.66 39.74
N PHE A 149 24.84 2.38 38.93
CA PHE A 149 25.66 1.19 39.02
C PHE A 149 27.14 1.57 39.08
N GLY A 150 27.98 0.65 39.55
CA GLY A 150 29.42 0.91 39.63
C GLY A 150 30.23 -0.29 39.18
N PHE A 151 31.50 -0.03 38.87
CA PHE A 151 32.39 -1.06 38.36
C PHE A 151 33.86 -0.76 38.68
N THR A 152 34.69 -1.81 38.57
CA THR A 152 36.16 -1.74 38.65
C THR A 152 36.75 -1.96 37.26
N ALA A 153 37.46 -0.96 36.75
CA ALA A 153 38.14 -1.04 35.45
C ALA A 153 39.66 -1.05 35.59
N LYS A 154 40.32 -1.82 34.72
CA LYS A 154 41.78 -2.03 34.72
C LYS A 154 42.44 -1.13 33.67
N GLY A 155 43.40 -0.32 34.08
CA GLY A 155 44.12 0.63 33.23
C GLY A 155 44.93 1.63 34.05
N ASP A 156 46.05 2.11 33.49
CA ASP A 156 46.93 3.09 34.15
C ASP A 156 46.31 4.51 34.13
N ASP A 157 45.54 4.82 33.08
CA ASP A 157 44.79 6.08 32.93
C ASP A 157 43.27 5.85 33.04
N VAL A 158 42.53 6.83 33.58
CA VAL A 158 41.06 6.81 33.58
C VAL A 158 40.57 7.01 32.16
N ASP A 159 39.81 6.04 31.67
CA ASP A 159 39.09 6.14 30.41
C ASP A 159 37.67 6.63 30.69
N TYR A 160 37.30 7.77 30.12
CA TYR A 160 35.97 8.34 30.28
C TYR A 160 35.11 7.82 29.15
N PRO A 161 34.12 6.95 29.42
CA PRO A 161 33.35 6.33 28.35
C PRO A 161 32.58 7.37 27.54
N SER A 162 32.47 7.11 26.23
CA SER A 162 31.73 7.94 25.28
C SER A 162 30.73 7.08 24.49
N GLY A 163 29.77 7.73 23.83
CA GLY A 163 28.79 7.03 23.00
C GLY A 163 27.71 6.31 23.81
N TYR A 164 27.21 6.93 24.88
CA TYR A 164 26.12 6.34 25.66
C TYR A 164 24.84 6.24 24.83
N THR A 165 24.28 5.03 24.74
CA THR A 165 22.99 4.76 24.10
C THR A 165 22.10 3.91 25.00
N MET A 166 20.78 4.13 24.91
CA MET A 166 19.73 3.37 25.59
C MET A 166 18.94 2.60 24.52
N PRO A 167 19.25 1.31 24.26
CA PRO A 167 18.68 0.55 23.14
C PRO A 167 17.34 -0.13 23.46
N GLY A 168 16.91 -0.16 24.73
CA GLY A 168 15.65 -0.77 25.14
C GLY A 168 14.44 -0.09 24.50
N LYS A 169 13.61 -0.86 23.79
CA LYS A 169 12.35 -0.41 23.18
C LYS A 169 11.22 -1.40 23.42
N GLU A 170 10.01 -0.88 23.53
CA GLU A 170 8.79 -1.68 23.49
C GLU A 170 8.60 -2.23 22.08
N VAL A 171 8.52 -3.55 21.97
CA VAL A 171 8.33 -4.31 20.73
C VAL A 171 7.18 -5.28 20.90
N LEU A 172 6.52 -5.60 19.78
CA LEU A 172 5.56 -6.69 19.73
C LEU A 172 6.24 -8.01 20.09
N SER A 173 5.67 -8.83 20.96
CA SER A 173 6.12 -10.20 21.12
C SER A 173 5.70 -11.02 19.91
N ASP A 174 6.58 -11.92 19.44
CA ASP A 174 6.24 -12.87 18.38
C ASP A 174 5.00 -13.67 18.81
N ASN A 175 4.00 -13.76 17.93
CA ASN A 175 2.74 -14.43 18.24
C ASN A 175 2.88 -15.96 18.44
N THR A 176 4.05 -16.52 18.14
CA THR A 176 4.42 -17.92 18.44
C THR A 176 5.09 -18.09 19.81
N ASP A 177 5.63 -17.02 20.41
CA ASP A 177 6.38 -17.06 21.66
C ASP A 177 5.50 -17.00 22.92
N TYR A 178 4.18 -16.83 22.77
CA TYR A 178 3.26 -16.84 23.89
C TYR A 178 1.90 -17.42 23.54
N SER A 179 1.15 -17.80 24.59
CA SER A 179 -0.27 -18.11 24.47
C SER A 179 -1.07 -17.32 25.50
N ILE A 180 -2.21 -16.81 25.07
CA ILE A 180 -3.16 -16.07 25.93
C ILE A 180 -4.41 -16.92 26.10
N ARG A 181 -4.80 -17.13 27.35
CA ARG A 181 -6.04 -17.82 27.70
C ARG A 181 -6.91 -16.93 28.56
N TYR A 182 -8.08 -16.60 28.05
CA TYR A 182 -9.12 -15.92 28.80
C TYR A 182 -10.05 -16.92 29.50
N VAL A 183 -10.34 -16.70 30.79
CA VAL A 183 -11.19 -17.57 31.61
C VAL A 183 -12.18 -16.71 32.42
N ILE A 184 -13.48 -17.00 32.29
CA ILE A 184 -14.50 -16.46 33.20
C ILE A 184 -14.54 -17.36 34.43
N ASP A 185 -14.23 -16.79 35.60
CA ASP A 185 -14.20 -17.55 36.87
C ASP A 185 -15.60 -17.58 37.53
N SER A 186 -16.39 -16.51 37.41
CA SER A 186 -17.76 -16.44 37.95
C SER A 186 -18.56 -15.35 37.23
N ASP A 187 -19.84 -15.61 36.97
CA ASP A 187 -20.77 -14.68 36.31
C ASP A 187 -22.07 -14.59 37.12
N TRP A 188 -22.54 -13.37 37.40
CA TRP A 188 -23.78 -13.10 38.13
C TRP A 188 -24.75 -12.20 37.35
N THR A 189 -24.73 -12.25 36.01
CA THR A 189 -25.66 -11.58 35.06
C THR A 189 -25.49 -10.07 34.95
N THR A 190 -25.23 -9.37 36.06
CA THR A 190 -24.96 -7.92 36.07
C THR A 190 -23.47 -7.61 36.14
N GLY A 191 -22.62 -8.63 36.10
CA GLY A 191 -21.15 -8.53 36.17
C GLY A 191 -20.52 -9.92 36.26
N PHE A 192 -19.20 -9.97 36.08
CA PHE A 192 -18.43 -11.21 36.16
C PHE A 192 -17.00 -10.96 36.66
N THR A 193 -16.37 -11.99 37.23
CA THR A 193 -14.92 -12.05 37.47
C THR A 193 -14.28 -12.88 36.38
N ALA A 194 -13.19 -12.39 35.81
CA ALA A 194 -12.43 -13.10 34.80
C ALA A 194 -10.94 -12.94 34.98
N ARG A 195 -10.17 -13.80 34.31
CA ARG A 195 -8.73 -13.74 34.29
C ARG A 195 -8.16 -14.02 32.91
N ILE A 196 -7.06 -13.35 32.61
CA ILE A 196 -6.21 -13.58 31.44
C ILE A 196 -4.94 -14.28 31.94
N GLU A 197 -4.64 -15.46 31.39
CA GLU A 197 -3.39 -16.17 31.59
C GLU A 197 -2.49 -15.94 30.38
N ILE A 198 -1.32 -15.33 30.57
CA ILE A 198 -0.28 -15.21 29.55
C ILE A 198 0.78 -16.27 29.87
N THR A 199 1.10 -17.14 28.93
CA THR A 199 2.15 -18.16 29.06
C THR A 199 3.24 -17.92 28.03
N ASN A 200 4.49 -17.80 28.46
CA ASN A 200 5.63 -17.75 27.56
C ASN A 200 5.93 -19.16 27.03
N THR A 201 5.74 -19.36 25.73
CA THR A 201 6.00 -20.61 25.01
C THR A 201 7.29 -20.59 24.18
N GLY A 202 7.94 -19.42 24.07
CA GLY A 202 9.19 -19.21 23.36
C GLY A 202 10.43 -19.68 24.11
N GLU A 203 11.60 -19.49 23.49
CA GLU A 203 12.90 -19.93 24.01
C GLU A 203 13.62 -18.87 24.87
N ALA A 204 13.12 -17.64 24.92
CA ALA A 204 13.66 -16.53 25.70
C ALA A 204 12.63 -16.00 26.70
N ASP A 205 13.09 -15.28 27.73
CA ASP A 205 12.21 -14.62 28.70
C ASP A 205 11.48 -13.44 28.03
N ILE A 206 10.20 -13.25 28.35
CA ILE A 206 9.44 -12.05 27.94
C ILE A 206 9.65 -11.00 29.03
N GLU A 207 10.38 -9.93 28.71
CA GLU A 207 10.77 -8.90 29.68
C GLU A 207 9.81 -7.69 29.65
N ASP A 208 9.48 -7.20 30.85
CA ASP A 208 8.65 -6.03 31.10
C ASP A 208 7.36 -5.90 30.24
N TRP A 209 6.53 -6.95 30.27
CA TRP A 209 5.38 -7.08 29.37
C TRP A 209 4.29 -6.01 29.52
N SER A 210 3.63 -5.69 28.42
CA SER A 210 2.34 -4.98 28.37
C SER A 210 1.35 -5.76 27.51
N LEU A 211 0.06 -5.73 27.86
CA LEU A 211 -0.99 -6.46 27.16
C LEU A 211 -2.04 -5.50 26.65
N ASP A 212 -2.23 -5.52 25.34
CA ASP A 212 -3.24 -4.75 24.62
C ASP A 212 -4.42 -5.67 24.24
N PHE A 213 -5.67 -5.25 24.46
CA PHE A 213 -6.85 -5.99 24.00
C PHE A 213 -8.14 -5.17 24.01
N ASP A 214 -9.13 -5.63 23.22
CA ASP A 214 -10.47 -5.07 23.22
C ASP A 214 -11.44 -5.82 24.16
N LEU A 215 -12.16 -5.07 24.97
CA LEU A 215 -13.20 -5.50 25.89
C LEU A 215 -14.37 -4.51 25.85
N ASP A 216 -15.52 -4.96 25.36
CA ASP A 216 -16.74 -4.15 25.24
C ASP A 216 -17.33 -3.69 26.60
N ASN A 217 -16.86 -4.25 27.71
CA ASN A 217 -17.36 -3.97 29.05
C ASN A 217 -16.31 -3.26 29.92
N ASN A 218 -16.76 -2.56 30.96
CA ASN A 218 -15.86 -1.79 31.82
C ASN A 218 -15.22 -2.64 32.94
N ILE A 219 -13.89 -2.57 33.06
CA ILE A 219 -13.14 -3.14 34.20
C ILE A 219 -13.32 -2.22 35.41
N SER A 220 -13.93 -2.74 36.47
CA SER A 220 -14.17 -2.04 37.74
C SER A 220 -13.07 -2.23 38.78
N SER A 221 -12.33 -3.34 38.69
CA SER A 221 -11.20 -3.65 39.56
C SER A 221 -10.28 -4.64 38.85
N ILE A 222 -8.97 -4.52 39.07
CA ILE A 222 -7.94 -5.38 38.47
C ILE A 222 -6.86 -5.71 39.50
N TRP A 223 -6.23 -6.88 39.39
CA TRP A 223 -5.07 -7.28 40.18
C TRP A 223 -4.03 -8.03 39.32
N ASN A 224 -2.78 -8.01 39.76
CA ASN A 224 -1.59 -8.51 39.04
C ASN A 224 -1.28 -7.77 37.71
N ALA A 225 -1.94 -6.64 37.47
CA ALA A 225 -1.65 -5.69 36.39
C ALA A 225 -2.22 -4.32 36.78
N VAL A 226 -1.79 -3.27 36.08
CA VAL A 226 -2.36 -1.93 36.14
C VAL A 226 -2.90 -1.53 34.76
N ILE A 227 -3.99 -0.77 34.72
CA ILE A 227 -4.48 -0.18 33.46
C ILE A 227 -3.59 1.01 33.15
N LYS A 228 -2.75 0.88 32.11
CA LYS A 228 -1.88 1.94 31.59
C LYS A 228 -2.70 2.94 30.78
N GLU A 229 -3.61 2.43 29.94
CA GLU A 229 -4.50 3.25 29.10
C GLU A 229 -5.86 2.55 28.90
N HIS A 230 -6.92 3.33 28.72
CA HIS A 230 -8.26 2.85 28.38
C HIS A 230 -9.02 3.91 27.57
N THR A 231 -9.36 3.58 26.33
CA THR A 231 -10.12 4.45 25.42
C THR A 231 -11.21 3.63 24.70
N GLY A 232 -12.48 3.97 24.90
CA GLY A 232 -13.58 3.22 24.28
C GLY A 232 -13.72 1.81 24.84
N ASN A 233 -13.57 0.79 23.99
CA ASN A 233 -13.52 -0.62 24.39
C ASN A 233 -12.08 -1.18 24.46
N HIS A 234 -11.06 -0.35 24.27
CA HIS A 234 -9.67 -0.79 24.15
C HIS A 234 -8.89 -0.58 25.45
N TYR A 235 -8.18 -1.61 25.92
CA TYR A 235 -7.40 -1.60 27.16
C TYR A 235 -5.93 -1.90 26.91
N VAL A 236 -5.06 -1.09 27.51
CA VAL A 236 -3.62 -1.39 27.63
C VAL A 236 -3.30 -1.65 29.09
N LEU A 237 -2.95 -2.89 29.41
CA LEU A 237 -2.49 -3.31 30.73
C LEU A 237 -0.97 -3.34 30.78
N LYS A 238 -0.42 -2.96 31.92
CA LYS A 238 1.00 -3.11 32.24
C LYS A 238 1.15 -4.06 33.42
N ASN A 239 2.25 -4.78 33.43
CA ASN A 239 2.64 -5.62 34.56
C ASN A 239 2.75 -4.83 35.87
N THR A 240 2.88 -5.57 36.97
CA THR A 240 3.25 -5.05 38.28
C THR A 240 4.67 -5.51 38.59
N GLY A 241 5.57 -4.66 39.07
CA GLY A 241 7.02 -4.96 39.03
C GLY A 241 7.53 -6.31 39.60
N TYR A 242 6.75 -7.06 40.40
CA TYR A 242 7.13 -8.44 40.78
C TYR A 242 6.86 -9.51 39.71
N ASN A 243 6.05 -9.21 38.69
CA ASN A 243 5.69 -10.10 37.59
C ASN A 243 6.07 -9.54 36.22
N GLN A 244 6.96 -8.54 36.16
CA GLN A 244 7.38 -7.86 34.94
C GLN A 244 8.05 -8.77 33.91
N ASN A 245 8.74 -9.83 34.35
CA ASN A 245 9.35 -10.82 33.47
C ASN A 245 8.61 -12.17 33.52
N ILE A 246 8.31 -12.75 32.35
CA ILE A 246 7.71 -14.09 32.22
C ILE A 246 8.78 -15.03 31.65
N GLY A 247 9.38 -15.83 32.53
CA GLY A 247 10.42 -16.77 32.11
C GLY A 247 9.90 -17.89 31.18
N THR A 248 10.79 -18.51 30.41
CA THR A 248 10.43 -19.61 29.49
C THR A 248 9.59 -20.70 30.16
N GLY A 249 8.43 -21.01 29.57
CA GLY A 249 7.47 -21.99 30.07
C GLY A 249 6.73 -21.59 31.35
N LYS A 250 6.83 -20.33 31.78
CA LYS A 250 6.10 -19.77 32.93
C LYS A 250 4.87 -18.98 32.45
N SER A 251 3.96 -18.74 33.38
CA SER A 251 2.73 -18.00 33.12
C SER A 251 2.50 -16.92 34.18
N VAL A 252 1.88 -15.82 33.78
CA VAL A 252 1.29 -14.81 34.66
C VAL A 252 -0.23 -14.83 34.50
N SER A 253 -0.96 -14.59 35.59
CA SER A 253 -2.41 -14.52 35.58
C SER A 253 -2.88 -13.16 36.08
N ILE A 254 -3.62 -12.45 35.23
CA ILE A 254 -4.20 -11.14 35.48
C ILE A 254 -5.68 -11.36 35.77
N GLY A 255 -6.19 -10.90 36.90
CA GLY A 255 -7.60 -11.04 37.22
C GLY A 255 -8.30 -9.68 37.32
N PHE A 256 -9.58 -9.65 36.94
CA PHE A 256 -10.38 -8.43 36.96
C PHE A 256 -11.88 -8.67 37.16
N VAL A 257 -12.58 -7.61 37.58
CA VAL A 257 -14.03 -7.57 37.81
C VAL A 257 -14.69 -6.66 36.79
N VAL A 258 -15.72 -7.14 36.11
CA VAL A 258 -16.57 -6.37 35.19
C VAL A 258 -17.92 -6.09 35.84
N SER A 259 -18.35 -4.83 35.86
CA SER A 259 -19.50 -4.36 36.65
C SER A 259 -20.79 -4.09 35.85
N ALA A 260 -20.76 -4.21 34.52
CA ALA A 260 -21.95 -4.14 33.65
C ALA A 260 -21.65 -4.83 32.30
N GLY A 261 -22.44 -5.84 31.92
CA GLY A 261 -22.24 -6.64 30.69
C GLY A 261 -22.67 -8.10 30.85
N SER A 262 -23.15 -8.74 29.77
CA SER A 262 -23.34 -10.20 29.71
C SER A 262 -22.07 -10.89 29.20
N SER A 263 -21.88 -12.17 29.51
CA SER A 263 -20.67 -12.98 29.21
C SER A 263 -20.41 -13.27 27.73
N VAL A 264 -21.06 -12.58 26.80
CA VAL A 264 -20.99 -12.87 25.36
C VAL A 264 -19.98 -11.90 24.73
N ASN A 265 -18.85 -12.46 24.28
CA ASN A 265 -17.71 -11.83 23.61
C ASN A 265 -16.72 -11.18 24.57
N VAL A 266 -15.62 -11.88 24.86
CA VAL A 266 -14.62 -11.34 25.77
C VAL A 266 -13.21 -11.65 25.29
N VAL A 267 -12.49 -10.56 24.99
CA VAL A 267 -11.14 -10.44 24.41
C VAL A 267 -11.07 -10.79 22.92
N MET A 268 -11.15 -9.76 22.07
CA MET A 268 -10.67 -9.84 20.68
C MET A 268 -9.32 -9.12 20.58
N ASN A 269 -8.46 -9.61 19.69
CA ASN A 269 -7.20 -8.94 19.30
C ASN A 269 -6.19 -8.75 20.45
N ALA A 270 -6.10 -9.69 21.39
CA ALA A 270 -5.10 -9.59 22.46
C ALA A 270 -3.67 -9.70 21.90
N VAL A 271 -2.86 -8.69 22.18
CA VAL A 271 -1.50 -8.55 21.69
C VAL A 271 -0.58 -8.30 22.88
N LEU A 272 0.47 -9.12 23.01
CA LEU A 272 1.48 -8.97 24.05
C LEU A 272 2.69 -8.20 23.51
N ASN A 273 3.05 -7.11 24.18
CA ASN A 273 4.31 -6.40 23.94
C ASN A 273 5.33 -6.74 25.05
N GLN A 274 6.60 -6.55 24.75
CA GLN A 274 7.73 -6.72 25.68
C GLN A 274 8.78 -5.65 25.42
N ILE A 275 9.69 -5.41 26.36
CA ILE A 275 10.88 -4.61 26.09
C ILE A 275 11.98 -5.52 25.56
N LYS A 276 12.59 -5.16 24.43
CA LYS A 276 13.83 -5.79 23.93
C LYS A 276 14.89 -4.74 23.67
N ASP A 277 16.14 -5.13 23.88
CA ASP A 277 17.28 -4.33 23.45
C ASP A 277 17.44 -4.51 21.93
N THR A 278 16.96 -3.53 21.16
CA THR A 278 17.03 -3.56 19.68
C THR A 278 18.38 -3.06 19.12
N GLY A 279 19.35 -2.77 19.99
CA GLY A 279 20.67 -2.25 19.61
C GLY A 279 21.68 -3.37 19.38
N ASN A 280 22.34 -3.33 18.23
CA ASN A 280 23.61 -4.03 17.99
C ASN A 280 24.74 -3.28 18.70
N LEU A 281 25.83 -4.00 19.04
CA LEU A 281 27.05 -3.38 19.55
C LEU A 281 27.50 -2.24 18.60
N PRO A 282 28.02 -1.11 19.10
CA PRO A 282 28.57 -0.06 18.25
C PRO A 282 29.65 -0.65 17.33
N GLY A 283 29.33 -0.79 16.04
CA GLY A 283 30.22 -1.37 15.02
C GLY A 283 29.65 -2.55 14.22
N GLU A 284 28.53 -3.16 14.63
CA GLU A 284 27.84 -4.19 13.82
C GLU A 284 26.77 -3.59 12.89
N ASP A 285 26.56 -4.26 11.76
CA ASP A 285 25.76 -3.82 10.61
C ASP A 285 24.34 -3.38 11.03
N ASN A 286 24.03 -2.10 10.81
CA ASN A 286 22.71 -1.49 11.09
C ASN A 286 21.74 -1.68 9.91
N THR A 287 21.67 -2.87 9.32
CA THR A 287 20.65 -3.15 8.29
C THR A 287 19.29 -3.29 8.98
N PRO A 288 18.32 -2.37 8.76
CA PRO A 288 16.99 -2.52 9.34
C PRO A 288 16.35 -3.80 8.79
N GLU A 289 15.62 -4.51 9.65
CA GLU A 289 14.83 -5.67 9.22
C GLU A 289 13.84 -5.21 8.14
N LEU A 290 13.92 -5.86 6.97
CA LEU A 290 13.07 -5.56 5.83
C LEU A 290 11.66 -6.11 6.08
N GLU A 291 10.65 -5.41 5.57
CA GLU A 291 9.28 -5.90 5.55
C GLU A 291 9.20 -7.17 4.68
N ASP A 292 8.38 -8.14 5.07
CA ASP A 292 8.13 -9.32 4.24
C ASP A 292 7.25 -8.94 3.04
N ILE A 293 7.89 -8.75 1.89
CA ILE A 293 7.23 -8.49 0.60
C ILE A 293 6.90 -9.78 -0.17
N GLY A 294 7.09 -10.94 0.46
CA GLY A 294 6.98 -12.25 -0.15
C GLY A 294 8.13 -12.56 -1.12
N THR A 295 7.91 -13.56 -1.97
CA THR A 295 8.88 -13.99 -2.98
C THR A 295 9.06 -12.90 -4.04
N ALA A 296 10.30 -12.41 -4.20
CA ALA A 296 10.64 -11.42 -5.22
C ALA A 296 11.95 -11.78 -5.92
N TYR A 297 11.91 -12.03 -7.23
CA TYR A 297 13.09 -12.25 -8.06
C TYR A 297 12.79 -11.92 -9.53
N PHE A 298 13.82 -11.64 -10.32
CA PHE A 298 13.72 -11.47 -11.76
C PHE A 298 14.99 -11.99 -12.45
N GLN A 299 14.92 -12.20 -13.76
CA GLN A 299 16.06 -12.58 -14.58
C GLN A 299 16.52 -11.39 -15.42
N ASP A 300 17.78 -10.99 -15.26
CA ASP A 300 18.45 -10.00 -16.10
C ASP A 300 18.53 -10.44 -17.58
N ILE A 301 18.66 -9.47 -18.47
CA ILE A 301 18.87 -9.69 -19.92
C ILE A 301 20.33 -9.43 -20.31
N THR A 302 20.79 -10.05 -21.41
CA THR A 302 22.08 -9.73 -22.03
C THR A 302 21.88 -8.91 -23.31
N ASP A 303 22.94 -8.24 -23.80
CA ASP A 303 22.87 -7.49 -25.06
C ASP A 303 22.43 -8.37 -26.25
N ASP A 304 22.74 -9.67 -26.24
CA ASP A 304 22.30 -10.65 -27.25
C ASP A 304 20.80 -10.99 -27.17
N ASP A 305 20.12 -10.59 -26.10
CA ASP A 305 18.69 -10.81 -25.88
C ASP A 305 17.81 -9.66 -26.38
N VAL A 306 18.42 -8.52 -26.74
CA VAL A 306 17.70 -7.30 -27.12
C VAL A 306 17.35 -7.30 -28.62
N ILE A 307 16.07 -7.14 -28.93
CA ILE A 307 15.56 -6.93 -30.29
C ILE A 307 14.97 -5.52 -30.40
N THR A 308 15.28 -4.85 -31.52
CA THR A 308 14.59 -3.63 -31.94
C THR A 308 13.63 -3.99 -33.05
N ASP A 309 12.33 -3.78 -32.84
CA ASP A 309 11.34 -3.91 -33.89
C ASP A 309 11.45 -2.75 -34.89
N GLU A 310 11.74 -3.02 -36.16
CA GLU A 310 11.96 -1.98 -37.16
C GLU A 310 10.68 -1.20 -37.49
N ASP A 311 9.50 -1.82 -37.34
CA ASP A 311 8.22 -1.22 -37.67
C ASP A 311 7.73 -0.27 -36.58
N THR A 312 7.81 -0.65 -35.32
CA THR A 312 7.32 0.16 -34.18
C THR A 312 8.43 0.92 -33.47
N GLY A 313 9.70 0.57 -33.68
CA GLY A 313 10.85 1.11 -32.95
C GLY A 313 10.90 0.64 -31.48
N LEU A 314 10.15 -0.38 -31.11
CA LEU A 314 10.13 -0.93 -29.74
C LEU A 314 11.39 -1.77 -29.50
N ILE A 315 12.05 -1.56 -28.36
CA ILE A 315 13.19 -2.37 -27.90
C ILE A 315 12.68 -3.31 -26.81
N TYR A 316 12.90 -4.62 -26.96
CA TYR A 316 12.37 -5.65 -26.06
C TYR A 316 13.28 -6.87 -25.97
N ALA A 317 13.09 -7.69 -24.93
CA ALA A 317 13.79 -8.95 -24.76
C ALA A 317 13.14 -10.07 -25.61
N LYS A 318 13.91 -10.69 -26.51
CA LYS A 318 13.45 -11.52 -27.64
C LYS A 318 12.41 -12.60 -27.34
N ASN A 319 12.41 -13.17 -26.13
CA ASN A 319 11.54 -14.28 -25.74
C ASN A 319 10.87 -14.08 -24.37
N GLN A 320 10.80 -12.84 -23.87
CA GLN A 320 10.28 -12.59 -22.54
C GLN A 320 8.97 -11.81 -22.56
N LEU A 321 8.00 -12.32 -21.80
CA LEU A 321 6.70 -11.71 -21.57
C LEU A 321 6.56 -11.35 -20.10
N LEU A 322 5.81 -10.29 -19.82
CA LEU A 322 5.36 -9.95 -18.48
C LEU A 322 3.87 -10.25 -18.34
N ILE A 323 3.48 -10.78 -17.19
CA ILE A 323 2.08 -11.06 -16.85
C ILE A 323 1.79 -10.41 -15.51
N SER A 324 0.72 -9.62 -15.42
CA SER A 324 0.18 -9.15 -14.15
C SER A 324 -1.14 -9.87 -13.87
N ALA A 325 -1.16 -10.70 -12.82
CA ALA A 325 -2.32 -11.48 -12.43
C ALA A 325 -3.08 -10.82 -11.26
N MET A 326 -4.36 -11.13 -11.13
CA MET A 326 -5.17 -10.62 -10.02
C MET A 326 -4.63 -11.07 -8.66
N ASP A 327 -4.86 -10.22 -7.65
CA ASP A 327 -4.58 -10.54 -6.26
C ASP A 327 -5.31 -11.81 -5.81
N GLY A 328 -4.56 -12.71 -5.16
CA GLY A 328 -5.08 -13.98 -4.67
C GLY A 328 -5.16 -15.09 -5.71
N LEU A 329 -4.74 -14.87 -6.97
CA LEU A 329 -4.50 -15.97 -7.90
C LEU A 329 -3.33 -16.83 -7.40
N ASP A 330 -3.49 -18.14 -7.44
CA ASP A 330 -2.45 -19.09 -7.06
C ASP A 330 -1.35 -19.17 -8.13
N TYR A 331 -0.09 -19.18 -7.69
CA TYR A 331 1.09 -19.32 -8.55
C TYR A 331 0.98 -20.50 -9.53
N SER A 332 0.39 -21.62 -9.10
CA SER A 332 0.26 -22.83 -9.93
C SER A 332 -0.55 -22.61 -11.21
N VAL A 333 -1.49 -21.66 -11.19
CA VAL A 333 -2.31 -21.34 -12.38
C VAL A 333 -1.45 -20.67 -13.45
N VAL A 334 -0.57 -19.76 -13.05
CA VAL A 334 0.36 -19.10 -13.99
C VAL A 334 1.41 -20.08 -14.49
N GLU A 335 1.83 -21.06 -13.67
CA GLU A 335 2.66 -22.18 -14.16
C GLU A 335 1.96 -22.99 -15.25
N ASP A 336 0.67 -23.26 -15.12
CA ASP A 336 -0.08 -24.00 -16.13
C ASP A 336 -0.25 -23.17 -17.41
N ILE A 337 -0.50 -21.87 -17.31
CA ILE A 337 -0.48 -20.96 -18.47
C ILE A 337 0.90 -20.96 -19.14
N ALA A 338 1.98 -20.85 -18.36
CA ALA A 338 3.34 -20.88 -18.89
C ALA A 338 3.61 -22.18 -19.67
N LYS A 339 3.19 -23.33 -19.14
CA LYS A 339 3.31 -24.62 -19.87
C LYS A 339 2.51 -24.63 -21.17
N ASP A 340 1.29 -24.08 -21.16
CA ASP A 340 0.39 -24.04 -22.33
C ASP A 340 0.99 -23.21 -23.49
N ILE A 341 1.73 -22.15 -23.16
CA ILE A 341 2.44 -21.30 -24.15
C ILE A 341 3.90 -21.73 -24.38
N ASN A 342 4.32 -22.90 -23.88
CA ASN A 342 5.70 -23.40 -23.96
C ASN A 342 6.75 -22.42 -23.39
N ALA A 343 6.46 -21.85 -22.22
CA ALA A 343 7.31 -20.96 -21.44
C ALA A 343 7.61 -21.52 -20.04
N ARG A 344 8.52 -20.84 -19.33
CA ARG A 344 8.77 -21.02 -17.90
C ARG A 344 8.82 -19.67 -17.18
N ILE A 345 8.51 -19.66 -15.88
CA ILE A 345 8.61 -18.45 -15.04
C ILE A 345 10.08 -18.24 -14.67
N VAL A 346 10.60 -17.05 -14.96
CA VAL A 346 11.98 -16.62 -14.67
C VAL A 346 12.06 -15.39 -13.75
N GLY A 347 10.92 -14.78 -13.43
CA GLY A 347 10.78 -13.73 -12.42
C GLY A 347 9.37 -13.72 -11.82
N TYR A 348 9.25 -13.34 -10.56
CA TYR A 348 8.01 -13.28 -9.82
C TYR A 348 8.09 -12.22 -8.73
N LEU A 349 7.03 -11.41 -8.60
CA LEU A 349 6.80 -10.47 -7.50
C LEU A 349 5.50 -10.87 -6.80
N GLU A 350 5.60 -11.59 -5.68
CA GLU A 350 4.45 -12.05 -4.89
C GLU A 350 3.62 -10.88 -4.38
N LEU A 351 4.26 -9.77 -4.00
CA LEU A 351 3.60 -8.56 -3.53
C LEU A 351 2.49 -8.06 -4.47
N THR A 352 2.67 -8.20 -5.79
CA THR A 352 1.73 -7.70 -6.81
C THR A 352 1.23 -8.78 -7.77
N ASN A 353 1.61 -10.05 -7.59
CA ASN A 353 1.33 -11.13 -8.53
C ASN A 353 1.76 -10.79 -9.99
N ASP A 354 2.95 -10.20 -10.13
CA ASP A 354 3.58 -9.94 -11.43
C ASP A 354 4.62 -11.02 -11.74
N TYR A 355 4.67 -11.47 -12.99
CA TYR A 355 5.52 -12.57 -13.45
C TYR A 355 6.31 -12.16 -14.69
N GLN A 356 7.54 -12.65 -14.80
CA GLN A 356 8.37 -12.61 -15.99
C GLN A 356 8.47 -14.04 -16.53
N LEU A 357 8.03 -14.27 -17.76
CA LEU A 357 8.04 -15.56 -18.42
C LEU A 357 9.07 -15.56 -19.54
N GLN A 358 9.78 -16.67 -19.71
CA GLN A 358 10.67 -16.90 -20.84
C GLN A 358 10.16 -18.07 -21.69
N LEU A 359 9.88 -17.81 -22.97
CA LEU A 359 9.55 -18.84 -23.94
C LEU A 359 10.76 -19.76 -24.19
N ASN A 360 10.49 -21.05 -24.38
CA ASN A 360 11.53 -22.06 -24.61
C ASN A 360 12.19 -21.96 -25.99
N GLU A 361 11.53 -21.30 -26.95
CA GLU A 361 12.03 -21.08 -28.31
C GLU A 361 11.85 -19.62 -28.72
N ASN A 362 12.73 -19.12 -29.62
CA ASN A 362 12.60 -17.78 -30.16
C ASN A 362 11.44 -17.72 -31.16
N THR A 363 10.71 -16.61 -31.14
CA THR A 363 9.60 -16.36 -32.07
C THR A 363 9.54 -14.89 -32.49
N ASP A 364 8.73 -14.57 -33.49
CA ASP A 364 8.56 -13.22 -34.00
C ASP A 364 7.55 -12.40 -33.18
N ILE A 365 7.56 -11.08 -33.38
CA ILE A 365 6.71 -10.15 -32.61
C ILE A 365 5.21 -10.38 -32.88
N GLU A 366 4.83 -10.84 -34.08
CA GLU A 366 3.44 -11.18 -34.41
C GLU A 366 2.96 -12.35 -33.54
N THR A 367 3.76 -13.42 -33.45
CA THR A 367 3.49 -14.57 -32.60
C THR A 367 3.48 -14.19 -31.12
N LEU A 368 4.42 -13.33 -30.66
CA LEU A 368 4.42 -12.81 -29.28
C LEU A 368 3.14 -12.04 -28.97
N ASN A 369 2.67 -11.19 -29.88
CA ASN A 369 1.42 -10.44 -29.71
C ASN A 369 0.20 -11.37 -29.67
N GLU A 370 0.15 -12.43 -30.49
CA GLU A 370 -0.92 -13.43 -30.40
C GLU A 370 -0.93 -14.19 -29.06
N ILE A 371 0.26 -14.48 -28.51
CA ILE A 371 0.39 -15.06 -27.17
C ILE A 371 -0.08 -14.06 -26.10
N ILE A 372 0.33 -12.79 -26.20
CA ILE A 372 -0.10 -11.72 -25.28
C ILE A 372 -1.62 -11.57 -25.29
N ASP A 373 -2.25 -11.54 -26.47
CA ASP A 373 -3.70 -11.46 -26.60
C ASP A 373 -4.39 -12.65 -25.94
N TYR A 374 -3.88 -13.86 -26.18
CA TYR A 374 -4.40 -15.09 -25.56
C TYR A 374 -4.28 -15.06 -24.04
N VAL A 375 -3.10 -14.74 -23.50
CA VAL A 375 -2.85 -14.69 -22.05
C VAL A 375 -3.69 -13.58 -21.41
N SER A 376 -3.81 -12.41 -22.05
CA SER A 376 -4.63 -11.29 -21.58
C SER A 376 -6.12 -11.59 -21.54
N SER A 377 -6.56 -12.66 -22.21
CA SER A 377 -7.97 -13.07 -22.31
C SER A 377 -8.45 -13.93 -21.14
N PHE A 378 -7.54 -14.47 -20.33
CA PHE A 378 -7.90 -15.14 -19.07
C PHE A 378 -8.51 -14.12 -18.10
N SER A 379 -9.66 -14.47 -17.50
CA SER A 379 -10.43 -13.51 -16.69
C SER A 379 -9.70 -12.96 -15.46
N PHE A 380 -8.73 -13.73 -14.94
CA PHE A 380 -7.91 -13.44 -13.77
C PHE A 380 -6.51 -12.91 -14.10
N ILE A 381 -6.23 -12.66 -15.38
CA ILE A 381 -5.05 -11.91 -15.83
C ILE A 381 -5.47 -10.47 -16.08
N GLU A 382 -4.82 -9.53 -15.41
CA GLU A 382 -5.10 -8.10 -15.56
C GLU A 382 -4.52 -7.60 -16.87
N SER A 383 -3.22 -7.85 -17.09
CA SER A 383 -2.49 -7.52 -18.31
C SER A 383 -1.38 -8.53 -18.62
N ALA A 384 -1.02 -8.60 -19.90
CA ALA A 384 0.21 -9.21 -20.36
C ALA A 384 0.89 -8.28 -21.37
N SER A 385 2.22 -8.28 -21.41
CA SER A 385 3.00 -7.40 -22.29
C SER A 385 4.32 -8.04 -22.68
N LEU A 386 5.03 -7.43 -23.63
CA LEU A 386 6.44 -7.70 -23.84
C LEU A 386 7.26 -7.22 -22.62
N ASN A 387 8.40 -7.86 -22.34
CA ASN A 387 9.40 -7.29 -21.45
C ASN A 387 10.28 -6.29 -22.24
N THR A 388 9.89 -5.01 -22.19
CA THR A 388 10.55 -3.92 -22.91
C THR A 388 11.87 -3.50 -22.24
N ALA A 389 12.84 -3.08 -23.05
CA ALA A 389 14.17 -2.66 -22.60
C ALA A 389 14.51 -1.23 -23.07
N PHE A 390 15.38 -0.53 -22.34
CA PHE A 390 15.83 0.84 -22.62
C PHE A 390 17.30 1.05 -22.27
N LEU A 391 17.95 2.02 -22.93
CA LEU A 391 19.32 2.43 -22.65
C LEU A 391 19.34 3.40 -21.46
N SER A 392 20.12 3.10 -20.44
CA SER A 392 20.56 4.08 -19.44
C SER A 392 21.83 4.77 -19.96
N GLU A 393 21.82 6.10 -20.06
CA GLU A 393 23.01 6.88 -20.43
C GLU A 393 23.37 7.85 -19.30
N GLU A 394 24.63 7.77 -18.85
CA GLU A 394 25.23 8.66 -17.84
C GLU A 394 26.05 9.75 -18.53
N ASP A 395 25.83 11.01 -18.15
CA ASP A 395 26.65 12.14 -18.57
C ASP A 395 27.20 12.86 -17.32
N VAL A 396 28.53 12.85 -17.17
CA VAL A 396 29.25 13.51 -16.05
C VAL A 396 30.42 14.32 -16.60
N VAL A 397 30.50 15.59 -16.17
CA VAL A 397 31.69 16.46 -16.32
C VAL A 397 32.35 16.64 -14.95
N LYS A 398 33.69 16.67 -14.93
CA LYS A 398 34.59 16.60 -13.75
C LYS A 398 34.92 17.99 -13.15
N THR A 399 35.21 18.11 -11.83
CA THR A 399 36.48 18.57 -11.14
C THR A 399 36.35 18.61 -9.57
N ASN A 400 37.21 19.33 -8.81
CA ASN A 400 37.89 19.01 -7.51
C ASN A 400 37.64 19.88 -6.21
N ASP A 401 37.54 19.22 -5.03
CA ASP A 401 37.98 19.57 -3.62
C ASP A 401 37.07 20.24 -2.51
N THR A 402 37.00 19.65 -1.29
CA THR A 402 36.87 20.25 0.10
C THR A 402 35.87 21.42 0.41
N GLU A 403 34.71 21.45 -0.24
CA GLU A 403 34.05 22.67 -0.74
C GLU A 403 33.37 23.73 0.17
N TYR A 404 33.13 23.59 1.49
CA TYR A 404 32.38 24.66 2.23
C TYR A 404 33.20 25.59 3.14
N ALA A 405 34.52 25.41 3.21
CA ALA A 405 35.35 26.24 4.08
C ALA A 405 35.52 27.66 3.52
N GLY A 406 34.69 28.60 3.98
CA GLY A 406 34.78 30.03 3.64
C GLY A 406 33.54 30.64 2.98
N ASP A 407 32.45 29.86 2.79
CA ASP A 407 31.19 30.37 2.26
C ASP A 407 30.38 31.12 3.34
N ASP A 408 29.92 32.33 3.02
CA ASP A 408 28.97 33.10 3.84
C ASP A 408 27.53 32.69 3.46
N TRP A 409 26.87 31.90 4.31
CA TRP A 409 25.54 31.36 4.01
C TRP A 409 24.46 32.46 4.01
N SER A 410 23.72 32.61 2.89
CA SER A 410 22.67 33.63 2.77
C SER A 410 21.54 33.24 1.79
N GLU A 411 20.38 32.85 2.34
CA GLU A 411 19.14 32.64 1.57
C GLU A 411 18.63 33.90 0.83
N SER A 412 19.08 35.08 1.25
CA SER A 412 18.71 36.36 0.61
C SER A 412 19.55 36.69 -0.62
N LYS A 413 20.71 36.03 -0.78
CA LYS A 413 21.65 36.21 -1.88
C LYS A 413 22.38 34.88 -2.18
N PRO A 414 21.69 33.89 -2.76
CA PRO A 414 22.28 32.58 -2.93
C PRO A 414 23.53 32.58 -3.82
N GLY A 415 24.56 31.83 -3.40
CA GLY A 415 25.86 31.76 -4.08
C GLY A 415 26.79 30.74 -3.43
N GLY A 416 28.06 30.70 -3.85
CA GLY A 416 29.03 29.75 -3.31
C GLY A 416 28.73 28.28 -3.65
N ASN A 417 29.29 27.36 -2.89
CA ASN A 417 29.17 25.92 -3.17
C ASN A 417 27.85 25.32 -2.66
N ASN A 418 27.16 26.02 -1.75
CA ASN A 418 25.91 25.63 -1.09
C ASN A 418 24.69 26.37 -1.68
N TRP A 419 24.87 27.09 -2.80
CA TRP A 419 23.85 27.97 -3.39
C TRP A 419 22.50 27.28 -3.61
N GLY A 420 22.49 25.98 -3.94
CA GLY A 420 21.25 25.22 -4.15
C GLY A 420 20.42 25.10 -2.87
N LEU A 421 21.05 24.83 -1.72
CA LEU A 421 20.39 24.79 -0.41
C LEU A 421 19.84 26.16 -0.01
N GLU A 422 20.59 27.23 -0.29
CA GLU A 422 20.15 28.60 -0.04
C GLU A 422 19.00 29.02 -0.95
N ALA A 423 19.10 28.63 -2.23
CA ALA A 423 18.08 28.90 -3.23
C ALA A 423 16.76 28.29 -2.80
N ILE A 424 16.72 27.05 -2.30
CA ILE A 424 15.48 26.41 -1.83
C ILE A 424 15.09 26.81 -0.41
N ARG A 425 15.88 27.63 0.28
CA ARG A 425 15.68 28.03 1.69
C ARG A 425 15.68 26.85 2.67
N ALA A 426 16.63 25.94 2.49
CA ALA A 426 16.80 24.76 3.33
C ALA A 426 17.18 25.12 4.78
N LEU A 427 17.91 26.22 5.00
CA LEU A 427 18.37 26.62 6.34
C LEU A 427 17.19 27.01 7.23
N SER A 428 16.33 27.87 6.70
CA SER A 428 15.08 28.24 7.36
C SER A 428 14.19 27.00 7.58
N ALA A 429 14.21 26.02 6.68
CA ALA A 429 13.47 24.76 6.86
C ALA A 429 14.06 23.91 8.00
N TRP A 430 15.37 23.91 8.18
CA TRP A 430 16.06 23.20 9.26
C TRP A 430 15.88 23.84 10.64
N ASP A 431 15.38 25.08 10.74
CA ASP A 431 14.94 25.65 12.04
C ASP A 431 13.83 24.80 12.69
N PHE A 432 13.14 23.97 11.91
CA PHE A 432 12.16 22.99 12.40
C PHE A 432 12.75 21.63 12.79
N TYR A 433 14.08 21.47 12.88
CA TYR A 433 14.76 20.19 13.14
C TYR A 433 14.22 19.44 14.37
N SER A 434 13.85 20.15 15.44
CA SER A 434 13.27 19.57 16.66
C SER A 434 11.89 18.94 16.45
N ASN A 435 11.16 19.35 15.39
CA ASN A 435 9.88 18.77 15.00
C ASN A 435 10.02 17.59 14.02
N MET A 436 11.21 17.33 13.50
CA MET A 436 11.42 16.28 12.49
C MET A 436 11.55 14.90 13.12
N GLN A 437 10.93 13.90 12.49
CA GLN A 437 11.09 12.47 12.74
C GLN A 437 11.90 11.81 11.62
N SER A 438 12.43 10.61 11.85
CA SER A 438 13.13 9.87 10.79
C SER A 438 12.13 9.38 9.74
N VAL A 439 12.43 9.59 8.46
CA VAL A 439 11.62 9.13 7.33
C VAL A 439 12.43 8.18 6.44
N LYS A 440 11.81 7.09 5.97
CA LYS A 440 12.40 6.22 4.94
C LYS A 440 12.34 6.91 3.59
N ILE A 441 13.49 7.25 3.03
CA ILE A 441 13.64 7.85 1.71
C ILE A 441 14.53 6.95 0.86
N GLY A 442 14.38 7.00 -0.45
CA GLY A 442 15.26 6.23 -1.31
C GLY A 442 15.36 6.72 -2.74
N LEU A 443 16.19 6.00 -3.49
CA LEU A 443 16.53 6.31 -4.86
C LEU A 443 16.46 5.06 -5.72
N LEU A 444 15.98 5.23 -6.96
CA LEU A 444 16.18 4.29 -8.05
C LEU A 444 17.09 5.00 -9.05
N ASP A 445 18.36 4.59 -9.07
CA ASP A 445 19.42 5.26 -9.82
C ASP A 445 20.44 4.21 -10.33
N GLY A 446 21.56 4.62 -10.92
CA GLY A 446 22.64 3.71 -11.33
C GLY A 446 23.36 3.10 -10.13
N SER A 447 24.66 3.35 -9.99
CA SER A 447 25.46 2.77 -8.90
C SER A 447 25.55 3.64 -7.62
N PHE A 448 25.86 3.01 -6.48
CA PHE A 448 26.00 3.68 -5.18
C PHE A 448 27.31 3.30 -4.45
N ASP A 449 28.06 4.29 -3.97
CA ASP A 449 29.21 4.10 -3.08
C ASP A 449 28.74 4.00 -1.62
N GLU A 450 28.51 2.77 -1.18
CA GLU A 450 28.04 2.46 0.18
C GLU A 450 29.05 2.81 1.27
N ASN A 451 30.32 3.00 0.90
CA ASN A 451 31.42 3.30 1.83
C ASN A 451 31.72 4.80 1.94
N HIS A 452 30.94 5.65 1.26
CA HIS A 452 31.14 7.10 1.30
C HIS A 452 30.90 7.64 2.72
N GLU A 453 31.87 8.39 3.27
CA GLU A 453 31.89 8.79 4.69
C GLU A 453 30.69 9.66 5.10
N ASP A 454 30.13 10.37 4.13
CA ASP A 454 29.00 11.28 4.28
C ASP A 454 27.64 10.63 3.94
N LEU A 455 27.64 9.37 3.52
CA LEU A 455 26.42 8.61 3.25
C LEU A 455 26.31 7.44 4.23
N GLN A 456 25.07 7.01 4.44
CA GLN A 456 24.77 5.80 5.21
C GLN A 456 23.47 5.25 4.65
N TYR A 457 23.59 4.18 3.86
CA TYR A 457 22.45 3.45 3.35
C TYR A 457 21.97 2.51 4.45
N ALA A 458 20.66 2.52 4.69
CA ALA A 458 19.95 1.54 5.48
C ALA A 458 19.92 0.19 4.74
N HIS A 459 19.71 0.22 3.42
CA HIS A 459 19.78 -0.95 2.57
C HIS A 459 19.98 -0.54 1.10
N THR A 460 20.77 -1.34 0.35
CA THR A 460 20.87 -1.20 -1.11
C THR A 460 20.55 -2.52 -1.80
N TRP A 461 19.79 -2.45 -2.88
CA TRP A 461 19.47 -3.59 -3.73
C TRP A 461 20.19 -3.48 -5.07
N ASN A 462 20.62 -4.61 -5.62
CA ASN A 462 21.13 -4.73 -6.99
C ASN A 462 22.40 -3.87 -7.30
N ASN A 463 23.21 -3.57 -6.28
CA ASN A 463 24.42 -2.74 -6.39
C ASN A 463 25.68 -3.61 -6.60
N ALA A 464 26.26 -3.64 -7.80
CA ALA A 464 27.35 -4.57 -8.12
C ALA A 464 28.77 -4.00 -8.09
N SER A 465 28.94 -2.68 -8.12
CA SER A 465 30.25 -2.02 -8.17
C SER A 465 30.32 -0.83 -7.22
N THR A 466 31.23 -0.91 -6.25
CA THR A 466 31.53 0.17 -5.30
C THR A 466 32.71 1.05 -5.77
N GLY A 467 33.22 0.85 -7.00
CA GLY A 467 34.50 1.44 -7.46
C GLY A 467 34.49 2.22 -8.78
N GLY A 468 33.35 2.28 -9.49
CA GLY A 468 33.16 3.09 -10.71
C GLY A 468 32.63 4.50 -10.40
N GLU A 469 32.75 5.46 -11.34
CA GLU A 469 32.06 6.76 -11.22
C GLU A 469 30.54 6.50 -11.09
N SER A 470 29.84 7.18 -10.17
CA SER A 470 28.44 6.82 -9.87
C SER A 470 27.55 8.05 -9.71
N HIS A 471 26.70 8.28 -10.71
CA HIS A 471 25.65 9.29 -10.71
C HIS A 471 24.75 9.17 -9.45
N GLY A 472 24.37 7.94 -9.06
CA GLY A 472 23.54 7.67 -7.88
C GLY A 472 24.12 8.15 -6.55
N THR A 473 25.45 8.09 -6.34
CA THR A 473 26.12 8.65 -5.15
C THR A 473 25.99 10.18 -5.09
N HIS A 474 26.08 10.87 -6.23
CA HIS A 474 25.95 12.33 -6.28
C HIS A 474 24.53 12.77 -5.94
N VAL A 475 23.54 12.12 -6.55
CA VAL A 475 22.12 12.34 -6.26
C VAL A 475 21.81 12.04 -4.77
N SER A 476 22.38 10.96 -4.22
CA SER A 476 22.25 10.59 -2.81
C SER A 476 22.81 11.65 -1.87
N GLY A 477 23.94 12.28 -2.21
CA GLY A 477 24.52 13.35 -1.41
C GLY A 477 23.63 14.59 -1.29
N ILE A 478 23.01 15.04 -2.39
CA ILE A 478 22.12 16.21 -2.40
C ILE A 478 20.93 15.97 -1.46
N MET A 479 20.36 14.77 -1.53
CA MET A 479 19.17 14.42 -0.78
C MET A 479 19.47 14.09 0.69
N ALA A 480 20.55 13.33 0.94
CA ALA A 480 20.70 12.51 2.15
C ALA A 480 22.11 12.47 2.77
N ALA A 481 23.06 13.30 2.35
CA ALA A 481 24.34 13.43 3.07
C ALA A 481 24.13 13.68 4.58
N LYS A 482 25.04 13.18 5.42
CA LYS A 482 24.92 13.19 6.88
C LYS A 482 24.89 14.63 7.38
N PHE A 483 23.91 14.92 8.23
CA PHE A 483 23.71 16.28 8.72
C PHE A 483 24.66 16.59 9.87
N ASN A 484 25.43 17.69 9.75
CA ASN A 484 26.26 18.25 10.83
C ASN A 484 27.29 17.26 11.43
N ASN A 485 27.81 16.34 10.61
CA ASN A 485 28.85 15.37 11.00
C ASN A 485 30.28 15.96 11.00
N LYS A 486 30.42 17.26 10.71
CA LYS A 486 31.69 18.01 10.58
C LYS A 486 32.58 17.53 9.42
N LYS A 487 31.99 16.89 8.40
CA LYS A 487 32.65 16.40 7.20
C LYS A 487 31.82 16.77 5.97
N GLY A 488 32.44 16.81 4.79
CA GLY A 488 31.70 16.83 3.53
C GLY A 488 30.67 17.93 3.35
N ILE A 489 29.45 17.52 3.00
CA ILE A 489 28.30 18.38 2.73
C ILE A 489 27.12 18.07 3.68
N ALA A 490 25.96 18.68 3.45
CA ALA A 490 24.73 18.32 4.16
C ALA A 490 23.61 18.10 3.16
N GLY A 491 22.94 16.94 3.27
CA GLY A 491 21.78 16.63 2.46
C GLY A 491 20.56 17.41 2.93
N VAL A 492 19.57 17.59 2.05
CA VAL A 492 18.33 18.31 2.36
C VAL A 492 17.58 17.70 3.55
N VAL A 493 17.57 16.37 3.70
CA VAL A 493 16.87 15.68 4.81
C VAL A 493 17.85 15.41 5.95
N PRO A 494 17.65 15.96 7.16
CA PRO A 494 18.55 15.69 8.27
C PRO A 494 18.33 14.31 8.91
N LYS A 495 17.07 13.94 9.21
CA LYS A 495 16.68 12.69 9.88
C LYS A 495 16.03 11.73 8.89
N LYS A 496 16.72 10.66 8.53
CA LYS A 496 16.29 9.71 7.50
C LYS A 496 16.85 8.31 7.71
N ALA A 497 16.22 7.34 7.06
CA ALA A 497 16.83 6.08 6.64
C ALA A 497 16.90 6.08 5.11
N LEU A 498 18.10 5.94 4.54
CA LEU A 498 18.35 6.03 3.10
C LEU A 498 18.35 4.64 2.46
N TYR A 499 17.44 4.39 1.53
CA TYR A 499 17.34 3.15 0.77
C TYR A 499 17.76 3.39 -0.68
N ALA A 500 18.29 2.38 -1.36
CA ALA A 500 18.67 2.54 -2.75
C ALA A 500 18.44 1.27 -3.58
N PHE A 501 18.01 1.44 -4.82
CA PHE A 501 17.94 0.37 -5.82
C PHE A 501 18.79 0.78 -7.03
N SER A 502 19.75 -0.07 -7.40
CA SER A 502 20.63 0.14 -8.56
C SER A 502 20.04 -0.49 -9.82
N THR A 503 19.94 0.28 -10.89
CA THR A 503 19.52 -0.20 -12.23
C THR A 503 20.69 -0.63 -13.11
N ASP A 504 21.93 -0.45 -12.64
CA ASP A 504 23.11 -0.94 -13.36
C ASP A 504 23.28 -2.45 -13.19
N GLY A 505 22.60 -3.02 -12.18
CA GLY A 505 22.58 -4.45 -11.88
C GLY A 505 23.92 -5.08 -11.59
N THR A 506 23.94 -6.41 -11.53
CA THR A 506 25.17 -7.25 -11.53
C THR A 506 25.56 -7.76 -12.92
N ALA A 507 24.74 -7.46 -13.93
CA ALA A 507 24.85 -7.96 -15.28
C ALA A 507 25.75 -7.07 -16.16
N THR A 508 26.20 -7.62 -17.29
CA THR A 508 27.10 -6.95 -18.25
C THR A 508 26.36 -6.16 -19.34
N SER A 509 25.02 -6.05 -19.27
CA SER A 509 24.21 -5.39 -20.30
C SER A 509 24.03 -3.90 -19.99
N LYS A 510 24.03 -3.06 -21.04
CA LYS A 510 23.77 -1.62 -20.94
C LYS A 510 22.27 -1.26 -20.98
N TYR A 511 21.38 -2.26 -20.95
CA TYR A 511 19.94 -2.07 -21.05
C TYR A 511 19.24 -2.50 -19.77
N SER A 512 18.40 -1.63 -19.22
CA SER A 512 17.48 -1.96 -18.13
C SER A 512 16.11 -2.34 -18.68
N THR A 513 15.33 -3.07 -17.90
CA THR A 513 13.97 -3.50 -18.30
C THR A 513 12.88 -2.89 -17.42
N VAL A 514 11.64 -2.84 -17.93
CA VAL A 514 10.50 -2.38 -17.09
C VAL A 514 10.24 -3.32 -15.90
N MET A 515 10.60 -4.60 -16.01
CA MET A 515 10.51 -5.56 -14.90
C MET A 515 11.50 -5.26 -13.78
N GLU A 516 12.72 -4.85 -14.13
CA GLU A 516 13.71 -4.40 -13.14
C GLU A 516 13.20 -3.18 -12.35
N TYR A 517 12.55 -2.23 -13.04
CA TYR A 517 11.90 -1.10 -12.37
C TYR A 517 10.75 -1.55 -11.45
N LYS A 518 9.90 -2.50 -11.90
CA LYS A 518 8.86 -3.09 -11.03
C LYS A 518 9.48 -3.72 -9.78
N TYR A 519 10.56 -4.48 -9.94
CA TYR A 519 11.29 -5.10 -8.83
C TYR A 519 11.88 -4.05 -7.88
N GLY A 520 12.49 -2.99 -8.41
CA GLY A 520 13.03 -1.89 -7.59
C GLY A 520 11.95 -1.14 -6.82
N PHE A 521 10.83 -0.82 -7.46
CA PHE A 521 9.69 -0.20 -6.78
C PHE A 521 9.02 -1.15 -5.78
N ALA A 522 8.91 -2.46 -6.07
CA ALA A 522 8.37 -3.43 -5.12
C ALA A 522 9.22 -3.48 -3.84
N ASN A 523 10.55 -3.49 -3.97
CA ASN A 523 11.45 -3.46 -2.83
C ASN A 523 11.35 -2.14 -2.06
N LEU A 524 11.41 -0.99 -2.74
CA LEU A 524 11.36 0.32 -2.08
C LEU A 524 9.99 0.57 -1.42
N ILE A 525 8.90 0.47 -2.19
CA ILE A 525 7.54 0.77 -1.71
C ILE A 525 7.06 -0.29 -0.72
N GLY A 526 7.34 -1.57 -0.97
CA GLY A 526 7.01 -2.67 -0.07
C GLY A 526 7.69 -2.53 1.30
N ASN A 527 8.90 -1.95 1.35
CA ASN A 527 9.60 -1.61 2.58
C ASN A 527 9.20 -0.26 3.19
N ASN A 528 8.08 0.32 2.77
CA ASN A 528 7.53 1.58 3.24
C ASN A 528 8.44 2.81 3.00
N VAL A 529 9.26 2.79 1.94
CA VAL A 529 10.01 3.99 1.50
C VAL A 529 9.02 5.03 0.95
N LYS A 530 8.92 6.19 1.62
CA LYS A 530 7.89 7.20 1.37
C LYS A 530 8.21 8.14 0.21
N VAL A 531 9.48 8.38 -0.04
CA VAL A 531 9.95 9.27 -1.12
C VAL A 531 10.99 8.54 -1.94
N ILE A 532 10.75 8.43 -3.24
CA ILE A 532 11.63 7.75 -4.19
C ILE A 532 12.08 8.76 -5.25
N ASN A 533 13.37 9.09 -5.27
CA ASN A 533 13.95 9.90 -6.33
C ASN A 533 14.33 9.01 -7.53
N VAL A 534 13.94 9.42 -8.73
CA VAL A 534 14.28 8.74 -10.01
C VAL A 534 14.86 9.76 -10.98
N SER A 535 16.19 9.81 -11.04
CA SER A 535 16.92 10.75 -11.91
C SER A 535 17.39 10.09 -13.22
N GLN A 536 16.48 9.37 -13.89
CA GLN A 536 16.76 8.63 -15.14
C GLN A 536 15.84 9.05 -16.30
N ASN A 537 16.21 8.68 -17.53
CA ASN A 537 15.46 8.97 -18.76
C ASN A 537 15.31 7.72 -19.66
N THR A 538 14.43 7.79 -20.66
CA THR A 538 14.16 6.69 -21.62
C THR A 538 15.07 6.69 -22.86
N GLY A 539 16.18 7.43 -22.82
CA GLY A 539 17.09 7.64 -23.96
C GLY A 539 16.89 8.99 -24.66
N TRP A 540 18.01 9.59 -25.07
CA TRP A 540 18.08 10.99 -25.47
C TRP A 540 17.38 11.21 -26.84
N LEU A 541 17.63 10.32 -27.80
CA LEU A 541 17.02 10.31 -29.13
C LEU A 541 15.50 10.03 -29.10
N GLN A 542 15.06 9.05 -28.31
CA GLN A 542 13.66 8.67 -28.19
C GLN A 542 12.85 9.83 -27.60
N CYS A 543 13.36 10.46 -26.54
CA CYS A 543 12.75 11.62 -25.92
C CYS A 543 12.58 12.79 -26.93
N TYR A 544 13.66 13.12 -27.65
CA TYR A 544 13.63 14.19 -28.64
C TYR A 544 12.62 13.89 -29.76
N ALA A 545 12.70 12.71 -30.37
CA ALA A 545 11.84 12.34 -31.48
C ALA A 545 10.36 12.27 -31.09
N ALA A 546 10.06 11.75 -29.90
CA ALA A 546 8.68 11.69 -29.38
C ALA A 546 8.11 13.10 -29.17
N SER A 547 8.90 14.03 -28.63
CA SER A 547 8.53 15.43 -28.47
C SER A 547 8.22 16.12 -29.80
N HIS A 548 8.92 15.74 -30.86
CA HIS A 548 8.74 16.25 -32.23
C HIS A 548 7.71 15.49 -33.07
N GLY A 549 6.85 14.69 -32.42
CA GLY A 549 5.70 14.06 -33.08
C GLY A 549 5.99 12.70 -33.71
N ASN A 550 7.17 12.10 -33.52
CA ASN A 550 7.46 10.77 -34.04
C ASN A 550 6.58 9.70 -33.36
N THR A 551 5.73 9.03 -34.14
CA THR A 551 4.78 8.04 -33.61
C THR A 551 5.46 6.83 -32.98
N LYS A 552 6.59 6.35 -33.53
CA LYS A 552 7.33 5.19 -33.01
C LYS A 552 7.90 5.47 -31.62
N ALA A 553 8.59 6.61 -31.48
CA ALA A 553 9.13 7.05 -30.20
C ALA A 553 8.04 7.35 -29.16
N LYS A 554 6.89 7.91 -29.57
CA LYS A 554 5.73 8.08 -28.68
C LYS A 554 5.18 6.74 -28.19
N SER A 555 4.96 5.79 -29.10
CA SER A 555 4.47 4.45 -28.75
C SER A 555 5.42 3.75 -27.78
N TYR A 556 6.73 3.90 -27.97
CA TYR A 556 7.74 3.38 -27.04
C TYR A 556 7.55 3.90 -25.61
N VAL A 557 7.51 5.23 -25.43
CA VAL A 557 7.38 5.84 -24.08
C VAL A 557 6.01 5.50 -23.45
N ILE A 558 4.93 5.60 -24.22
CA ILE A 558 3.56 5.39 -23.72
C ILE A 558 3.32 3.93 -23.33
N THR A 559 3.87 2.96 -24.08
CA THR A 559 3.72 1.52 -23.76
C THR A 559 4.39 1.19 -22.44
N ASN A 560 5.61 1.68 -22.22
CA ASN A 560 6.33 1.49 -20.95
C ASN A 560 5.61 2.18 -19.77
N ALA A 561 5.07 3.39 -20.00
CA ALA A 561 4.29 4.11 -18.99
C ALA A 561 3.01 3.35 -18.58
N GLY A 562 2.31 2.74 -19.55
CA GLY A 562 1.15 1.89 -19.30
C GLY A 562 1.44 0.70 -18.39
N ILE A 563 2.54 -0.03 -18.68
CA ILE A 563 2.96 -1.18 -17.88
C ILE A 563 3.28 -0.78 -16.43
N LEU A 564 3.93 0.38 -16.25
CA LEU A 564 4.34 0.83 -14.92
C LEU A 564 3.19 1.49 -14.12
N GLU A 565 2.29 2.24 -14.77
CA GLU A 565 1.15 2.86 -14.08
C GLU A 565 0.17 1.82 -13.54
N GLU A 566 -0.06 0.71 -14.28
CA GLU A 566 -0.85 -0.41 -13.79
C GLU A 566 -0.24 -1.03 -12.52
N PHE A 567 1.07 -1.29 -12.54
CA PHE A 567 1.80 -1.84 -11.40
C PHE A 567 1.74 -0.91 -10.17
N LEU A 568 2.03 0.38 -10.34
CA LEU A 568 1.97 1.35 -9.25
C LEU A 568 0.54 1.51 -8.70
N GLN A 569 -0.48 1.40 -9.56
CA GLN A 569 -1.88 1.42 -9.11
C GLN A 569 -2.21 0.21 -8.22
N LYS A 570 -1.66 -0.97 -8.47
CA LYS A 570 -1.87 -2.14 -7.60
C LYS A 570 -1.32 -1.91 -6.20
N LEU A 571 -0.13 -1.29 -6.08
CA LEU A 571 0.43 -0.92 -4.78
C LEU A 571 -0.46 0.11 -4.05
N ILE A 572 -0.97 1.13 -4.75
CA ILE A 572 -1.95 2.09 -4.18
C ILE A 572 -3.22 1.36 -3.70
N ASN A 573 -3.75 0.43 -4.51
CA ASN A 573 -4.95 -0.34 -4.16
C ASN A 573 -4.74 -1.26 -2.95
N LYS A 574 -3.49 -1.67 -2.67
CA LYS A 574 -3.09 -2.43 -1.47
C LYS A 574 -2.86 -1.55 -0.24
N GLY A 575 -2.98 -0.22 -0.36
CA GLY A 575 -2.83 0.73 0.73
C GLY A 575 -1.44 1.34 0.88
N TYR A 576 -0.50 1.02 -0.02
CA TYR A 576 0.80 1.69 -0.02
C TYR A 576 0.66 3.15 -0.42
N ASP A 577 1.35 4.03 0.30
CA ASP A 577 1.42 5.46 -0.01
C ASP A 577 2.86 5.93 -0.09
N PHE A 578 3.17 6.63 -1.18
CA PHE A 578 4.51 7.03 -1.60
C PHE A 578 4.46 8.27 -2.52
N VAL A 579 5.60 8.92 -2.70
CA VAL A 579 5.84 9.96 -3.72
C VAL A 579 7.06 9.59 -4.54
N ILE A 580 6.93 9.67 -5.86
CA ILE A 580 8.04 9.56 -6.82
C ILE A 580 8.41 10.96 -7.30
N VAL A 581 9.69 11.30 -7.26
CA VAL A 581 10.23 12.55 -7.80
C VAL A 581 11.09 12.22 -9.00
N ALA A 582 10.69 12.68 -10.19
CA ALA A 582 11.30 12.33 -11.46
C ALA A 582 11.92 13.56 -12.15
N ALA A 583 13.10 13.40 -12.74
CA ALA A 583 13.74 14.46 -13.52
C ALA A 583 12.94 14.79 -14.81
N ALA A 584 12.95 16.05 -15.25
CA ALA A 584 12.26 16.49 -16.46
C ALA A 584 13.01 16.13 -17.76
N GLY A 585 14.33 15.93 -17.72
CA GLY A 585 15.18 15.63 -18.87
C GLY A 585 16.07 16.80 -19.32
N ASN A 586 17.13 16.50 -20.07
CA ASN A 586 18.22 17.43 -20.38
C ASN A 586 18.41 17.69 -21.90
N VAL A 587 17.40 17.40 -22.72
CA VAL A 587 17.55 17.30 -24.18
C VAL A 587 17.49 18.67 -24.89
N ASN A 588 17.13 19.75 -24.18
CA ASN A 588 16.85 21.04 -24.82
C ASN A 588 18.05 21.82 -25.36
N ASN A 589 19.29 21.51 -24.96
CA ASN A 589 20.43 22.31 -25.41
C ASN A 589 21.79 21.59 -25.42
N ASP A 590 21.94 20.51 -24.67
CA ASP A 590 23.25 19.81 -24.58
C ASP A 590 23.47 18.83 -25.74
N HIS A 591 22.50 18.78 -26.65
CA HIS A 591 22.43 17.84 -27.75
C HIS A 591 21.85 18.42 -29.01
N TYR A 592 22.31 17.86 -30.13
CA TYR A 592 21.92 18.28 -31.45
C TYR A 592 21.39 17.08 -32.23
N PHE A 593 20.31 17.29 -32.99
CA PHE A 593 19.68 16.24 -33.75
C PHE A 593 19.56 16.65 -35.22
N THR A 594 20.06 15.80 -36.11
CA THR A 594 19.80 15.96 -37.55
C THR A 594 18.58 15.14 -37.92
N LYS A 595 17.63 15.75 -38.63
CA LYS A 595 16.52 15.04 -39.25
C LYS A 595 17.00 14.15 -40.39
N VAL A 596 16.81 12.84 -40.25
CA VAL A 596 17.18 11.83 -41.24
C VAL A 596 15.95 10.98 -41.56
N PRO A 597 15.29 11.18 -42.72
CA PRO A 597 14.00 10.55 -43.04
C PRO A 597 13.98 9.02 -42.99
N LEU A 598 15.13 8.36 -43.13
CA LEU A 598 15.27 6.90 -43.11
C LEU A 598 15.75 6.34 -41.75
N ALA A 599 16.06 7.19 -40.77
CA ALA A 599 16.43 6.72 -39.43
C ALA A 599 15.19 6.22 -38.66
N THR A 600 15.38 5.26 -37.74
CA THR A 600 14.30 4.60 -36.98
C THR A 600 13.31 5.59 -36.37
N TYR A 601 13.81 6.70 -35.80
CA TYR A 601 12.98 7.75 -35.20
C TYR A 601 12.95 9.05 -36.02
N GLY A 602 13.42 9.02 -37.27
CA GLY A 602 13.49 10.21 -38.14
C GLY A 602 14.60 11.19 -37.77
N TYR A 603 15.41 10.87 -36.76
CA TYR A 603 16.49 11.69 -36.22
C TYR A 603 17.70 10.81 -35.91
N ILE A 604 18.89 11.42 -35.95
CA ILE A 604 20.12 10.89 -35.36
C ILE A 604 20.73 11.97 -34.47
N GLU A 605 21.35 11.55 -33.37
CA GLU A 605 22.10 12.47 -32.53
C GLU A 605 23.42 12.86 -33.20
N THR A 606 23.78 14.13 -33.12
CA THR A 606 25.01 14.71 -33.67
C THR A 606 25.70 15.62 -32.67
N LYS A 607 26.96 15.94 -32.95
CA LYS A 607 27.75 16.94 -32.20
C LYS A 607 27.82 18.28 -32.92
N ASN A 608 26.96 18.51 -33.91
CA ASN A 608 27.00 19.70 -34.74
C ASN A 608 26.11 20.79 -34.15
N PRO A 609 26.67 21.90 -33.63
CA PRO A 609 25.91 22.93 -32.95
C PRO A 609 24.96 23.74 -33.85
N TYR A 610 24.92 23.44 -35.16
CA TYR A 610 24.03 24.08 -36.13
C TYR A 610 22.77 23.25 -36.46
N ASP A 611 22.64 22.04 -35.92
CA ASP A 611 21.47 21.19 -36.15
C ASP A 611 20.30 21.53 -35.21
N GLU A 612 19.19 20.78 -35.29
CA GLU A 612 18.00 21.03 -34.48
C GLU A 612 18.30 20.81 -32.98
N HIS A 613 17.75 21.69 -32.13
CA HIS A 613 17.86 21.67 -30.67
C HIS A 613 16.55 22.19 -30.05
N GLY A 614 16.34 21.91 -28.77
CA GLY A 614 15.26 22.52 -27.98
C GLY A 614 13.89 21.86 -28.13
N ASP A 615 12.91 22.46 -27.46
CA ASP A 615 11.48 22.11 -27.45
C ASP A 615 11.11 20.65 -27.09
N ALA A 616 12.02 19.93 -26.43
CA ALA A 616 11.74 18.63 -25.85
C ALA A 616 10.76 18.76 -24.68
N LEU A 617 9.68 17.99 -24.77
CA LEU A 617 8.61 17.98 -23.77
C LEU A 617 8.96 16.98 -22.67
N ALA A 618 8.95 17.44 -21.43
CA ALA A 618 9.23 16.61 -20.25
C ALA A 618 8.31 15.39 -20.15
N PHE A 619 7.12 15.45 -20.75
CA PHE A 619 6.18 14.33 -20.88
C PHE A 619 6.83 13.08 -21.50
N TYR A 620 7.76 13.24 -22.44
CA TYR A 620 8.42 12.11 -23.13
C TYR A 620 9.82 11.80 -22.60
N ASN A 621 10.24 12.39 -21.47
CA ASN A 621 11.58 12.16 -20.91
C ASN A 621 11.76 10.77 -20.31
N SER A 622 10.74 10.29 -19.60
CA SER A 622 10.75 8.99 -18.97
C SER A 622 9.33 8.42 -18.98
N PHE A 623 9.21 7.11 -18.84
CA PHE A 623 7.90 6.48 -18.70
C PHE A 623 7.14 7.01 -17.48
N LEU A 624 7.82 7.38 -16.37
CA LEU A 624 7.20 8.01 -15.20
C LEU A 624 6.56 9.37 -15.55
N ASN A 625 7.20 10.15 -16.42
CA ASN A 625 6.66 11.42 -16.86
C ASN A 625 5.46 11.24 -17.81
N ALA A 626 5.40 10.13 -18.55
CA ALA A 626 4.30 9.81 -19.45
C ALA A 626 3.09 9.15 -18.76
N ILE A 627 3.16 8.80 -17.47
CA ILE A 627 2.04 8.23 -16.70
C ILE A 627 0.84 9.20 -16.69
N THR A 628 -0.34 8.66 -16.98
CA THR A 628 -1.59 9.43 -17.11
C THR A 628 -2.64 9.04 -16.09
N LEU A 629 -2.57 7.83 -15.52
CA LEU A 629 -3.51 7.35 -14.52
C LEU A 629 -3.53 8.31 -13.32
N SER A 630 -4.72 8.88 -13.04
CA SER A 630 -4.84 10.09 -12.20
C SER A 630 -4.22 9.93 -10.81
N ASP A 631 -4.46 8.81 -10.14
CA ASP A 631 -4.01 8.61 -8.76
C ASP A 631 -2.52 8.31 -8.65
N VAL A 632 -1.94 7.67 -9.67
CA VAL A 632 -0.49 7.50 -9.81
C VAL A 632 0.16 8.84 -10.17
N LYS A 633 -0.38 9.58 -11.14
CA LYS A 633 0.13 10.89 -11.57
C LYS A 633 0.15 11.94 -10.43
N LYS A 634 -0.81 11.88 -9.50
CA LYS A 634 -0.84 12.72 -8.29
C LYS A 634 0.30 12.42 -7.31
N ARG A 635 1.01 11.29 -7.47
CA ARG A 635 2.17 10.89 -6.67
C ARG A 635 3.50 11.08 -7.38
N ILE A 636 3.51 11.59 -8.61
CA ILE A 636 4.75 11.82 -9.39
C ILE A 636 5.00 13.32 -9.54
N ILE A 637 6.11 13.83 -9.01
CA ILE A 637 6.56 15.21 -9.18
C ILE A 637 7.65 15.27 -10.25
N THR A 638 7.39 15.92 -11.39
CA THR A 638 8.38 16.08 -12.47
C THR A 638 9.14 17.41 -12.31
N VAL A 639 10.48 17.34 -12.25
CA VAL A 639 11.34 18.45 -11.81
C VAL A 639 12.24 18.98 -12.93
N GLY A 640 12.05 20.25 -13.29
CA GLY A 640 12.94 20.99 -14.19
C GLY A 640 14.12 21.66 -13.46
N SER A 641 15.09 22.17 -14.21
CA SER A 641 16.33 22.73 -13.66
C SER A 641 16.41 24.25 -13.81
N ILE A 642 17.00 24.91 -12.80
CA ILE A 642 17.42 26.31 -12.84
C ILE A 642 18.90 26.48 -12.53
N GLY A 643 19.48 27.57 -13.03
CA GLY A 643 20.81 28.06 -12.68
C GLY A 643 20.81 29.52 -12.21
N LEU A 644 21.96 29.98 -11.76
CA LEU A 644 22.20 31.38 -11.38
C LEU A 644 22.49 32.23 -12.62
N ASN A 645 21.87 33.42 -12.70
CA ASN A 645 22.17 34.39 -13.74
C ASN A 645 23.21 35.44 -13.26
N PHE A 646 23.81 36.16 -14.20
CA PHE A 646 24.86 37.17 -13.93
C PHE A 646 24.42 38.32 -13.01
N SER A 647 23.12 38.49 -12.76
CA SER A 647 22.55 39.52 -11.88
C SER A 647 22.21 38.98 -10.48
N GLY A 648 22.51 37.71 -10.17
CA GLY A 648 22.20 37.06 -8.89
C GLY A 648 20.75 36.59 -8.75
N GLY A 649 20.00 36.48 -9.85
CA GLY A 649 18.67 35.85 -9.91
C GLY A 649 18.73 34.46 -10.54
N TYR A 650 17.56 33.84 -10.75
CA TYR A 650 17.47 32.50 -11.34
C TYR A 650 16.99 32.55 -12.80
N THR A 651 17.47 31.63 -13.61
CA THR A 651 16.95 31.36 -14.97
C THR A 651 16.75 29.88 -15.16
N LEU A 652 15.78 29.50 -15.99
CA LEU A 652 15.61 28.11 -16.42
C LEU A 652 16.90 27.65 -17.10
N SER A 653 17.37 26.46 -16.72
CA SER A 653 18.54 25.85 -17.35
C SER A 653 18.27 25.54 -18.80
N LYS A 654 19.21 25.88 -19.68
CA LYS A 654 19.01 25.74 -21.13
C LYS A 654 18.75 24.29 -21.55
N PHE A 655 19.35 23.33 -20.85
CA PHE A 655 19.17 21.91 -21.11
C PHE A 655 17.83 21.36 -20.60
N SER A 656 17.16 22.03 -19.66
CA SER A 656 15.95 21.50 -19.02
C SER A 656 14.83 21.35 -20.03
N ASN A 657 14.28 20.15 -20.17
CA ASN A 657 13.03 19.92 -20.89
C ASN A 657 11.88 20.74 -20.27
N ILE A 658 10.85 21.01 -21.08
CA ILE A 658 9.77 21.97 -20.77
C ILE A 658 8.37 21.37 -20.92
N GLY A 659 7.34 22.18 -20.69
CA GLY A 659 5.94 21.89 -20.97
C GLY A 659 5.12 21.52 -19.73
N ASP A 660 3.82 21.32 -19.93
CA ASP A 660 2.81 21.17 -18.87
C ASP A 660 3.04 19.99 -17.90
N ARG A 661 3.97 19.08 -18.22
CA ARG A 661 4.33 17.98 -17.33
C ARG A 661 5.28 18.41 -16.21
N VAL A 662 6.07 19.47 -16.41
CA VAL A 662 6.97 20.00 -15.38
C VAL A 662 6.14 20.60 -14.24
N ASP A 663 6.21 19.98 -13.07
CA ASP A 663 5.43 20.38 -11.90
C ASP A 663 6.12 21.52 -11.13
N ILE A 664 7.46 21.51 -11.10
CA ILE A 664 8.29 22.45 -10.32
C ILE A 664 9.71 22.51 -10.89
N VAL A 665 10.44 23.59 -10.63
CA VAL A 665 11.88 23.71 -10.91
C VAL A 665 12.70 23.85 -9.64
N ALA A 666 13.93 23.33 -9.67
CA ALA A 666 14.89 23.37 -8.57
C ALA A 666 16.33 23.57 -9.07
N PRO A 667 17.28 23.94 -8.19
CA PRO A 667 18.70 24.11 -8.54
C PRO A 667 19.30 22.88 -9.22
N GLY A 668 19.85 23.05 -10.41
CA GLY A 668 20.46 21.95 -11.18
C GLY A 668 21.69 22.33 -12.00
N GLU A 669 22.21 23.55 -11.90
CA GLU A 669 23.50 23.95 -12.51
C GLU A 669 24.61 24.04 -11.46
N ASP A 670 25.80 23.52 -11.76
CA ASP A 670 26.98 23.61 -10.89
C ASP A 670 26.72 23.16 -9.44
N ILE A 671 26.00 22.04 -9.25
CA ILE A 671 25.58 21.52 -7.95
C ILE A 671 26.67 20.65 -7.34
N ASN A 672 27.23 21.10 -6.23
CA ASN A 672 28.23 20.33 -5.48
C ASN A 672 27.58 19.22 -4.63
N SER A 673 28.10 17.98 -4.69
CA SER A 673 27.62 16.85 -3.90
C SER A 673 28.68 15.73 -3.75
N CYS A 674 28.32 14.65 -3.05
CA CYS A 674 29.13 13.44 -2.86
C CYS A 674 29.56 12.79 -4.19
N TYR A 675 30.70 12.11 -4.17
CA TYR A 675 31.27 11.41 -5.31
C TYR A 675 32.11 10.22 -4.83
N VAL A 676 32.28 9.22 -5.69
CA VAL A 676 32.92 7.95 -5.30
C VAL A 676 34.33 8.10 -4.73
N ASN A 677 34.65 7.21 -3.80
CA ASN A 677 35.90 7.15 -3.04
C ASN A 677 36.06 8.34 -2.06
N ASN A 678 35.01 8.68 -1.32
CA ASN A 678 35.00 9.78 -0.33
C ASN A 678 35.35 11.16 -0.93
N ARG A 679 34.86 11.45 -2.14
CA ARG A 679 35.12 12.71 -2.85
C ARG A 679 33.85 13.54 -2.97
N TYR A 680 33.98 14.78 -3.45
CA TYR A 680 32.86 15.66 -3.75
C TYR A 680 33.12 16.36 -5.08
N GLY A 681 32.07 16.76 -5.80
CA GLY A 681 32.21 17.43 -7.09
C GLY A 681 30.90 18.07 -7.58
N LYS A 682 31.04 18.96 -8.58
CA LYS A 682 29.92 19.68 -9.20
C LYS A 682 29.38 18.96 -10.43
N MET A 683 28.07 18.84 -10.52
CA MET A 683 27.36 18.33 -11.70
C MET A 683 26.21 19.25 -12.11
N GLY A 684 25.83 19.19 -13.38
CA GLY A 684 24.69 19.92 -13.94
C GLY A 684 23.67 18.96 -14.56
N GLY A 685 22.39 19.19 -14.30
CA GLY A 685 21.29 18.41 -14.87
C GLY A 685 20.00 18.50 -14.07
N THR A 686 18.87 18.17 -14.71
CA THR A 686 17.60 17.94 -14.00
C THR A 686 17.70 16.80 -12.98
N SER A 687 18.66 15.87 -13.17
CA SER A 687 19.05 14.85 -12.21
C SER A 687 19.54 15.38 -10.86
N MET A 688 20.14 16.58 -10.83
CA MET A 688 20.59 17.26 -9.61
C MET A 688 19.49 18.16 -9.02
N ALA A 689 18.53 18.60 -9.83
CA ALA A 689 17.36 19.36 -9.38
C ALA A 689 16.34 18.47 -8.64
N ALA A 690 16.06 17.28 -9.17
CA ALA A 690 15.12 16.31 -8.58
C ALA A 690 15.39 15.98 -7.09
N PRO A 691 16.62 15.66 -6.64
CA PRO A 691 16.89 15.31 -5.23
C PRO A 691 16.66 16.46 -4.25
N TYR A 692 16.70 17.74 -4.66
CA TYR A 692 16.26 18.85 -3.79
C TYR A 692 14.76 18.79 -3.48
N VAL A 693 13.95 18.45 -4.50
CA VAL A 693 12.50 18.27 -4.35
C VAL A 693 12.19 17.00 -3.56
N ALA A 694 12.88 15.89 -3.84
CA ALA A 694 12.75 14.65 -3.09
C ALA A 694 13.13 14.85 -1.62
N GLY A 695 14.23 15.57 -1.34
CA GLY A 695 14.60 15.93 0.01
C GLY A 695 13.55 16.78 0.70
N THR A 696 12.97 17.77 0.01
CA THR A 696 11.89 18.59 0.57
C THR A 696 10.64 17.76 0.88
N ALA A 697 10.27 16.80 0.02
CA ALA A 697 9.21 15.85 0.33
C ALA A 697 9.50 15.02 1.60
N GLY A 698 10.76 14.59 1.78
CA GLY A 698 11.22 13.95 3.02
C GLY A 698 11.06 14.85 4.24
N LEU A 699 11.39 16.14 4.13
CA LEU A 699 11.18 17.12 5.20
C LEU A 699 9.69 17.25 5.57
N LEU A 700 8.79 17.26 4.59
CA LEU A 700 7.34 17.36 4.83
C LEU A 700 6.83 16.16 5.64
N TYR A 701 7.17 14.94 5.23
CA TYR A 701 6.83 13.73 5.98
C TYR A 701 7.47 13.71 7.37
N SER A 702 8.69 14.24 7.51
CA SER A 702 9.39 14.26 8.81
C SER A 702 8.67 15.14 9.84
N VAL A 703 8.02 16.24 9.43
CA VAL A 703 7.27 17.12 10.35
C VAL A 703 5.79 16.76 10.44
N ASN A 704 5.26 16.02 9.47
CA ASN A 704 3.88 15.56 9.44
C ASN A 704 3.76 14.20 8.72
N PRO A 705 3.91 13.08 9.45
CA PRO A 705 3.82 11.73 8.88
C PRO A 705 2.44 11.34 8.36
N ALA A 706 1.39 12.10 8.70
CA ALA A 706 0.00 11.83 8.31
C ALA A 706 -0.35 12.36 6.91
N LEU A 707 0.55 13.13 6.28
CA LEU A 707 0.35 13.57 4.90
C LEU A 707 0.32 12.37 3.95
N SER A 708 -0.54 12.45 2.93
CA SER A 708 -0.52 11.51 1.80
C SER A 708 0.40 12.01 0.67
N GLY A 709 0.85 11.10 -0.20
CA GLY A 709 1.66 11.47 -1.35
C GLY A 709 1.06 12.56 -2.26
N PRO A 710 -0.25 12.53 -2.58
CA PRO A 710 -0.92 13.61 -3.30
C PRO A 710 -0.91 14.95 -2.57
N GLU A 711 -1.02 14.94 -1.23
CA GLU A 711 -0.92 16.17 -0.44
C GLU A 711 0.49 16.72 -0.45
N VAL A 712 1.51 15.86 -0.34
CA VAL A 712 2.92 16.28 -0.45
C VAL A 712 3.20 16.92 -1.80
N LYS A 713 2.79 16.30 -2.92
CA LYS A 713 2.89 16.91 -4.25
C LYS A 713 2.18 18.26 -4.29
N ARG A 714 0.92 18.33 -3.81
CA ARG A 714 0.13 19.56 -3.79
C ARG A 714 0.80 20.67 -2.98
N ILE A 715 1.41 20.36 -1.83
CA ILE A 715 2.09 21.36 -0.99
C ILE A 715 3.31 21.89 -1.72
N ILE A 716 4.15 21.00 -2.26
CA ILE A 716 5.38 21.36 -2.99
C ILE A 716 5.08 22.22 -4.23
N THR A 717 4.02 21.91 -4.98
CA THR A 717 3.66 22.62 -6.22
C THR A 717 2.69 23.80 -6.00
N SER A 718 2.38 24.12 -4.75
CA SER A 718 1.40 25.16 -4.42
C SER A 718 1.90 26.59 -4.68
N LYS A 719 0.98 27.57 -4.55
CA LYS A 719 1.25 29.01 -4.66
C LYS A 719 2.28 29.57 -3.68
N TYR A 720 2.77 28.77 -2.73
CA TYR A 720 3.81 29.17 -1.78
C TYR A 720 5.22 29.09 -2.40
N SER A 721 5.34 28.44 -3.57
CA SER A 721 6.55 28.42 -4.38
C SER A 721 6.78 29.77 -5.05
N ARG A 722 8.06 30.16 -5.17
CA ARG A 722 8.45 31.31 -6.01
C ARG A 722 8.26 30.92 -7.49
N SER A 723 8.57 31.78 -8.45
CA SER A 723 8.48 31.41 -9.87
C SER A 723 9.72 31.83 -10.64
N VAL A 724 10.11 30.98 -11.60
CA VAL A 724 11.15 31.27 -12.59
C VAL A 724 10.54 30.97 -13.95
N SER A 725 10.42 31.99 -14.79
CA SER A 725 9.57 31.94 -15.99
C SER A 725 8.12 31.61 -15.60
N GLU A 726 7.50 30.63 -16.26
CA GLU A 726 6.15 30.12 -15.96
C GLU A 726 6.12 29.03 -14.88
N TYR A 727 7.27 28.50 -14.43
CA TYR A 727 7.32 27.36 -13.53
C TYR A 727 7.47 27.77 -12.05
N PRO A 728 6.83 27.05 -11.11
CA PRO A 728 7.07 27.22 -9.68
C PRO A 728 8.51 26.81 -9.32
N LEU A 729 9.19 27.60 -8.49
CA LEU A 729 10.51 27.34 -7.90
C LEU A 729 10.34 26.87 -6.46
N LEU A 730 10.97 25.74 -6.15
CA LEU A 730 10.98 25.14 -4.81
C LEU A 730 11.33 26.15 -3.69
N ASP A 731 10.53 26.13 -2.64
CA ASP A 731 10.74 26.85 -1.37
C ASP A 731 10.48 25.88 -0.21
N ALA A 732 11.54 25.21 0.25
CA ALA A 732 11.48 24.17 1.26
C ALA A 732 10.94 24.71 2.60
N TYR A 733 11.35 25.91 3.01
CA TYR A 733 10.85 26.53 4.23
C TYR A 733 9.35 26.75 4.20
N ALA A 734 8.82 27.34 3.11
CA ALA A 734 7.38 27.58 3.01
C ALA A 734 6.58 26.28 3.02
N CYS A 735 7.10 25.23 2.35
CA CYS A 735 6.46 23.92 2.33
C CYS A 735 6.47 23.24 3.71
N VAL A 736 7.62 23.22 4.40
CA VAL A 736 7.76 22.61 5.74
C VAL A 736 6.90 23.35 6.76
N LYS A 737 6.90 24.69 6.73
CA LYS A 737 6.04 25.49 7.60
C LYS A 737 4.57 25.16 7.37
N TYR A 738 4.13 25.07 6.12
CA TYR A 738 2.75 24.70 5.80
C TYR A 738 2.42 23.28 6.28
N ALA A 739 3.29 22.30 6.05
CA ALA A 739 3.06 20.91 6.47
C ALA A 739 2.99 20.74 7.99
N LYS A 740 3.83 21.47 8.73
CA LYS A 740 3.79 21.52 10.20
C LYS A 740 2.51 22.19 10.72
N ASP A 741 2.12 23.32 10.12
CA ASP A 741 0.95 24.10 10.54
C ASP A 741 -0.37 23.51 10.03
N ALA A 742 -0.31 22.60 9.06
CA ALA A 742 -1.43 21.76 8.65
C ALA A 742 -1.79 20.85 9.82
N VAL A 743 -2.62 21.38 10.74
CA VAL A 743 -3.46 20.57 11.63
C VAL A 743 -4.11 19.54 10.73
N GLY A 744 -4.02 18.25 11.08
CA GLY A 744 -4.72 17.18 10.38
C GLY A 744 -6.16 17.63 10.17
N ASN A 745 -6.44 18.18 8.98
CA ASN A 745 -7.71 18.81 8.73
C ASN A 745 -8.67 17.65 8.78
N THR A 746 -9.60 17.75 9.74
CA THR A 746 -10.74 16.88 9.97
C THR A 746 -10.98 16.01 8.75
N PRO A 747 -10.99 14.67 8.85
CA PRO A 747 -11.43 13.85 7.74
C PRO A 747 -12.72 14.50 7.24
N PRO A 748 -12.83 14.79 5.93
CA PRO A 748 -14.01 15.45 5.41
C PRO A 748 -15.22 14.69 5.94
N GLN A 749 -16.30 15.41 6.20
CA GLN A 749 -17.57 14.75 6.49
C GLN A 749 -17.73 13.63 5.46
N GLY A 750 -17.70 12.37 5.93
CA GLY A 750 -17.54 11.21 5.05
C GLY A 750 -18.55 11.32 3.92
N PRO A 751 -18.12 11.14 2.65
CA PRO A 751 -19.03 11.30 1.52
C PRO A 751 -20.29 10.46 1.75
N PRO A 752 -21.46 10.93 1.31
CA PRO A 752 -22.69 10.16 1.41
C PRO A 752 -22.47 8.71 0.96
N THR A 753 -22.83 7.75 1.81
CA THR A 753 -22.54 6.34 1.58
C THR A 753 -23.75 5.60 1.04
N GLY A 754 -23.50 4.56 0.26
CA GLY A 754 -24.47 3.53 -0.12
C GLY A 754 -24.02 2.17 0.38
N ILE A 755 -24.93 1.19 0.34
CA ILE A 755 -24.64 -0.20 0.69
C ILE A 755 -24.48 -1.00 -0.60
N VAL A 756 -23.48 -1.88 -0.67
CA VAL A 756 -23.44 -2.96 -1.66
C VAL A 756 -23.34 -4.29 -0.94
N THR A 757 -24.19 -5.23 -1.35
CA THR A 757 -24.27 -6.55 -0.71
C THR A 757 -24.56 -7.63 -1.74
N GLY A 758 -24.11 -8.85 -1.46
CA GLY A 758 -24.27 -10.00 -2.35
C GLY A 758 -23.88 -11.31 -1.70
N LEU A 759 -23.93 -12.37 -2.50
CA LEU A 759 -23.50 -13.71 -2.12
C LEU A 759 -22.33 -14.15 -3.01
N VAL A 760 -21.32 -14.77 -2.41
CA VAL A 760 -20.32 -15.58 -3.11
C VAL A 760 -20.63 -17.05 -2.89
N LYS A 761 -20.71 -17.80 -3.99
CA LYS A 761 -21.05 -19.23 -4.02
C LYS A 761 -20.01 -20.05 -4.77
N GLY A 762 -19.89 -21.31 -4.41
CA GLY A 762 -19.16 -22.31 -5.19
C GLY A 762 -19.98 -22.80 -6.37
N ILE A 763 -19.37 -23.61 -7.25
CA ILE A 763 -20.03 -24.18 -8.43
C ILE A 763 -21.25 -25.06 -8.12
N THR A 764 -21.36 -25.56 -6.88
CA THR A 764 -22.52 -26.33 -6.40
C THR A 764 -23.70 -25.45 -5.97
N GLY A 765 -23.54 -24.12 -5.99
CA GLY A 765 -24.53 -23.15 -5.51
C GLY A 765 -24.50 -22.92 -4.00
N THR A 766 -23.61 -23.59 -3.26
CA THR A 766 -23.44 -23.36 -1.81
C THR A 766 -22.68 -22.08 -1.53
N GLY A 767 -23.13 -21.30 -0.55
CA GLY A 767 -22.41 -20.13 -0.06
C GLY A 767 -21.01 -20.48 0.45
N LEU A 768 -20.02 -19.64 0.15
CA LEU A 768 -18.63 -19.86 0.55
C LEU A 768 -18.21 -18.88 1.63
N SER A 769 -17.74 -19.38 2.77
CA SER A 769 -17.27 -18.57 3.88
C SER A 769 -15.84 -18.07 3.70
N SER A 770 -15.50 -16.96 4.38
CA SER A 770 -14.13 -16.43 4.44
C SER A 770 -13.51 -16.20 3.06
N VAL A 771 -14.33 -15.81 2.09
CA VAL A 771 -13.87 -15.32 0.79
C VAL A 771 -13.53 -13.84 0.97
N ASN A 772 -12.35 -13.43 0.51
CA ASN A 772 -11.99 -12.01 0.49
C ASN A 772 -12.76 -11.33 -0.63
N VAL A 773 -13.45 -10.25 -0.27
CA VAL A 773 -14.13 -9.36 -1.21
C VAL A 773 -13.47 -8.01 -1.06
N THR A 774 -12.99 -7.44 -2.16
CA THR A 774 -12.29 -6.16 -2.20
C THR A 774 -13.03 -5.22 -3.15
N ALA A 775 -13.57 -4.13 -2.63
CA ALA A 775 -14.12 -3.04 -3.42
C ALA A 775 -13.01 -2.04 -3.78
N ILE A 776 -12.72 -1.89 -5.08
CA ILE A 776 -11.68 -1.03 -5.63
C ILE A 776 -12.33 0.13 -6.37
N ARG A 777 -12.11 1.37 -5.95
CA ARG A 777 -12.74 2.54 -6.57
C ARG A 777 -12.09 2.89 -7.92
N ILE A 778 -12.90 3.27 -8.93
CA ILE A 778 -12.41 3.61 -10.29
C ILE A 778 -12.68 5.09 -10.73
N ASN A 779 -13.00 6.01 -9.79
CA ASN A 779 -13.29 7.48 -9.89
C ASN A 779 -14.79 7.89 -10.08
N SER A 780 -15.35 9.05 -9.64
CA SER A 780 -14.97 10.48 -9.81
C SER A 780 -15.53 11.48 -8.75
N GLY A 781 -14.86 11.73 -7.62
CA GLY A 781 -15.24 12.80 -6.66
C GLY A 781 -14.08 13.76 -6.37
N GLN A 782 -14.35 15.04 -6.08
CA GLN A 782 -13.30 16.03 -5.72
C GLN A 782 -12.65 15.78 -4.33
N ALA A 783 -13.20 14.87 -3.53
CA ALA A 783 -12.69 14.50 -2.22
C ALA A 783 -12.04 13.11 -2.27
N ASN A 784 -10.75 13.05 -2.65
CA ASN A 784 -9.91 11.85 -2.48
C ASN A 784 -9.43 11.79 -1.03
N LEU A 785 -10.32 11.38 -0.12
CA LEU A 785 -10.05 11.41 1.34
C LEU A 785 -10.40 10.08 2.04
N ASP A 786 -10.74 9.03 1.28
CA ASP A 786 -11.07 7.69 1.80
C ASP A 786 -10.11 6.63 1.26
N ASN A 787 -10.00 5.48 1.95
CA ASN A 787 -9.22 4.32 1.50
C ASN A 787 -9.56 3.93 0.04
N HIS A 788 -8.53 3.78 -0.80
CA HIS A 788 -8.67 3.46 -2.23
C HIS A 788 -9.36 2.11 -2.51
N SER A 789 -9.25 1.20 -1.54
CA SER A 789 -9.96 -0.06 -1.52
C SER A 789 -10.58 -0.29 -0.14
N SER A 790 -11.62 -1.10 -0.09
CA SER A 790 -12.20 -1.61 1.14
C SER A 790 -12.28 -3.12 1.04
N VAL A 791 -11.92 -3.82 2.11
CA VAL A 791 -11.90 -5.28 2.15
C VAL A 791 -12.89 -5.77 3.19
N THR A 792 -13.63 -6.82 2.86
CA THR A 792 -14.45 -7.58 3.80
C THR A 792 -14.31 -9.06 3.49
N THR A 793 -14.83 -9.91 4.38
CA THR A 793 -14.88 -11.36 4.16
C THR A 793 -16.30 -11.86 4.21
N THR A 794 -16.59 -12.91 3.43
CA THR A 794 -17.92 -13.49 3.45
C THR A 794 -18.24 -14.24 4.75
N SER A 795 -19.51 -14.19 5.17
CA SER A 795 -20.06 -14.98 6.28
C SER A 795 -20.10 -16.49 5.97
N SER A 796 -20.54 -17.32 6.93
CA SER A 796 -20.70 -18.77 6.73
C SER A 796 -21.61 -19.14 5.55
N ASN A 797 -22.52 -18.25 5.16
CA ASN A 797 -23.47 -18.44 4.06
C ASN A 797 -23.02 -17.77 2.76
N GLY A 798 -21.81 -17.22 2.71
CA GLY A 798 -21.29 -16.52 1.53
C GLY A 798 -21.67 -15.06 1.42
N GLU A 799 -22.27 -14.46 2.44
CA GLU A 799 -22.77 -13.08 2.40
C GLU A 799 -21.64 -12.08 2.62
N TYR A 800 -21.63 -11.00 1.86
CA TYR A 800 -20.77 -9.83 2.11
C TYR A 800 -21.60 -8.55 2.06
N GLU A 801 -21.12 -7.53 2.77
CA GLU A 801 -21.69 -6.19 2.75
C GLU A 801 -20.54 -5.17 2.86
N PHE A 802 -20.69 -4.07 2.11
CA PHE A 802 -19.90 -2.87 2.33
C PHE A 802 -20.80 -1.67 2.51
N VAL A 803 -20.36 -0.75 3.37
CA VAL A 803 -20.80 0.64 3.38
C VAL A 803 -19.72 1.45 2.67
N LEU A 804 -20.01 1.88 1.43
CA LEU A 804 -19.03 2.56 0.57
C LEU A 804 -19.47 4.00 0.27
N PRO A 805 -18.52 4.93 0.16
CA PRO A 805 -18.76 6.23 -0.48
C PRO A 805 -19.44 6.09 -1.85
N GLU A 806 -20.31 7.04 -2.18
CA GLU A 806 -20.84 7.18 -3.54
C GLU A 806 -19.71 7.19 -4.59
N GLY A 807 -19.92 6.44 -5.67
CA GLY A 807 -18.96 6.29 -6.76
C GLY A 807 -19.03 4.94 -7.45
N THR A 808 -18.13 4.74 -8.42
CA THR A 808 -18.06 3.49 -9.17
C THR A 808 -16.89 2.64 -8.68
N TYR A 809 -17.13 1.35 -8.51
CA TYR A 809 -16.17 0.38 -7.98
C TYR A 809 -16.07 -0.85 -8.88
N ASN A 810 -14.90 -1.48 -8.89
CA ASN A 810 -14.74 -2.87 -9.26
C ASN A 810 -14.76 -3.72 -7.98
N ILE A 811 -15.40 -4.88 -8.02
CA ILE A 811 -15.43 -5.82 -6.89
C ILE A 811 -14.58 -7.04 -7.27
N LEU A 812 -13.44 -7.20 -6.59
CA LEU A 812 -12.57 -8.35 -6.70
C LEU A 812 -12.97 -9.37 -5.63
N VAL A 813 -13.14 -10.64 -6.03
CA VAL A 813 -13.45 -11.75 -5.14
C VAL A 813 -12.34 -12.77 -5.25
N SER A 814 -11.68 -13.08 -4.14
CA SER A 814 -10.56 -14.03 -4.11
C SER A 814 -10.59 -14.92 -2.87
N LYS A 815 -10.15 -16.16 -3.04
CA LYS A 815 -9.98 -17.13 -1.96
C LYS A 815 -8.91 -18.12 -2.36
N LYS A 816 -8.00 -18.44 -1.44
CA LYS A 816 -6.95 -19.45 -1.67
C LYS A 816 -7.56 -20.76 -2.17
N GLY A 817 -7.01 -21.30 -3.26
CA GLY A 817 -7.50 -22.51 -3.92
C GLY A 817 -8.67 -22.30 -4.89
N TYR A 818 -9.10 -21.06 -5.15
CA TYR A 818 -10.15 -20.71 -6.12
C TYR A 818 -9.63 -19.74 -7.18
N TYR A 819 -10.19 -19.78 -8.40
CA TYR A 819 -9.92 -18.75 -9.40
C TYR A 819 -10.57 -17.42 -8.98
N PRO A 820 -9.81 -16.33 -8.82
CA PRO A 820 -10.36 -15.03 -8.46
C PRO A 820 -11.23 -14.49 -9.59
N GLN A 821 -12.21 -13.66 -9.23
CA GLN A 821 -13.19 -13.10 -10.16
C GLN A 821 -13.31 -11.60 -9.97
N LEU A 822 -13.46 -10.86 -11.06
CA LEU A 822 -13.67 -9.41 -11.06
C LEU A 822 -15.05 -9.07 -11.61
N VAL A 823 -15.79 -8.21 -10.90
CA VAL A 823 -17.03 -7.58 -11.36
C VAL A 823 -16.76 -6.10 -11.57
N LYS A 824 -16.97 -5.61 -12.81
CA LYS A 824 -16.65 -4.23 -13.16
C LYS A 824 -17.84 -3.28 -12.99
N ASN A 825 -17.52 -1.99 -12.83
CA ASN A 825 -18.46 -0.87 -12.97
C ASN A 825 -19.68 -0.93 -12.04
N VAL A 826 -19.50 -1.33 -10.78
CA VAL A 826 -20.54 -1.34 -9.75
C VAL A 826 -20.75 0.08 -9.23
N LEU A 827 -21.91 0.65 -9.54
CA LEU A 827 -22.27 2.02 -9.13
C LEU A 827 -22.89 2.02 -7.73
N ILE A 828 -22.25 2.73 -6.79
CA ILE A 828 -22.75 2.99 -5.45
C ILE A 828 -23.42 4.35 -5.42
N THR A 829 -24.70 4.38 -5.04
CA THR A 829 -25.49 5.62 -4.89
C THR A 829 -25.78 5.86 -3.41
N ALA A 830 -25.63 7.11 -2.97
CA ALA A 830 -25.87 7.48 -1.59
C ALA A 830 -27.28 7.09 -1.10
N GLY A 831 -27.36 6.50 0.09
CA GLY A 831 -28.61 6.07 0.73
C GLY A 831 -29.34 4.90 0.05
N GLN A 832 -28.75 4.24 -0.95
CA GLN A 832 -29.32 3.07 -1.61
C GLN A 832 -28.56 1.78 -1.25
N THR A 833 -29.30 0.66 -1.24
CA THR A 833 -28.72 -0.69 -1.17
C THR A 833 -28.67 -1.31 -2.56
N ASN A 834 -27.47 -1.61 -3.03
CA ASN A 834 -27.20 -2.29 -4.28
C ASN A 834 -27.01 -3.79 -4.04
N TYR A 835 -28.00 -4.57 -4.43
CA TYR A 835 -27.92 -6.03 -4.41
C TYR A 835 -27.21 -6.53 -5.66
N MET A 836 -26.15 -7.30 -5.47
CA MET A 836 -25.35 -7.90 -6.52
C MET A 836 -25.92 -9.24 -6.98
N GLU A 837 -25.68 -9.59 -8.24
CA GLU A 837 -25.89 -10.95 -8.72
C GLU A 837 -24.99 -11.92 -7.93
N ASN A 838 -25.44 -13.17 -7.72
CA ASN A 838 -24.65 -14.18 -7.02
C ASN A 838 -23.30 -14.40 -7.74
N ILE A 839 -22.18 -14.09 -7.08
CA ILE A 839 -20.84 -14.29 -7.64
C ILE A 839 -20.46 -15.77 -7.46
N ILE A 840 -20.18 -16.45 -8.57
CA ILE A 840 -19.80 -17.87 -8.55
C ILE A 840 -18.29 -17.97 -8.77
N ILE A 841 -17.59 -18.62 -7.84
CA ILE A 841 -16.15 -18.94 -7.97
C ILE A 841 -15.95 -20.45 -7.98
N SER A 842 -14.95 -20.93 -8.73
CA SER A 842 -14.62 -22.35 -8.84
C SER A 842 -13.26 -22.68 -8.24
N ASP A 843 -13.15 -23.86 -7.65
CA ASP A 843 -11.88 -24.40 -7.17
C ASP A 843 -10.87 -24.52 -8.33
N ILE A 844 -9.60 -24.31 -8.01
CA ILE A 844 -8.49 -24.48 -8.96
C ILE A 844 -8.28 -25.96 -9.24
N THR A 845 -8.26 -26.32 -10.52
CA THR A 845 -7.94 -27.68 -10.97
C THR A 845 -6.69 -27.63 -11.83
N ALA A 846 -5.61 -28.24 -11.34
CA ALA A 846 -4.31 -28.23 -12.01
C ALA A 846 -4.42 -28.74 -13.47
N GLY A 847 -3.81 -28.01 -14.40
CA GLY A 847 -3.78 -28.29 -15.83
C GLY A 847 -5.07 -27.97 -16.60
N VAL A 848 -6.12 -27.46 -15.94
CA VAL A 848 -7.38 -27.11 -16.62
C VAL A 848 -7.45 -25.60 -16.85
N LEU A 849 -7.29 -25.20 -18.11
CA LEU A 849 -7.30 -23.78 -18.53
C LEU A 849 -8.54 -23.38 -19.35
N SER A 850 -9.33 -24.34 -19.82
CA SER A 850 -10.57 -24.08 -20.56
C SER A 850 -11.66 -25.11 -20.26
N SER A 851 -12.90 -24.75 -20.55
CA SER A 851 -14.08 -25.62 -20.42
C SER A 851 -15.08 -25.35 -21.55
N GLU A 852 -16.01 -26.29 -21.76
CA GLU A 852 -17.11 -26.14 -22.69
C GLU A 852 -18.28 -25.41 -22.02
N VAL A 853 -18.67 -24.29 -22.60
CA VAL A 853 -19.79 -23.45 -22.17
C VAL A 853 -20.94 -23.63 -23.13
N ASN A 854 -22.11 -24.00 -22.61
CA ASN A 854 -23.36 -24.07 -23.37
C ASN A 854 -24.40 -23.09 -22.85
N GLY A 855 -25.24 -22.58 -23.75
CA GLY A 855 -26.28 -21.64 -23.40
C GLY A 855 -27.40 -21.58 -24.42
N ARG A 856 -28.46 -20.85 -24.07
CA ARG A 856 -29.66 -20.66 -24.89
C ARG A 856 -30.00 -19.18 -25.00
N VAL A 857 -30.46 -18.76 -26.17
CA VAL A 857 -30.94 -17.38 -26.39
C VAL A 857 -32.41 -17.43 -26.77
N THR A 858 -33.24 -16.73 -25.99
CA THR A 858 -34.69 -16.68 -26.17
C THR A 858 -35.18 -15.24 -26.40
N ASN A 859 -36.35 -15.12 -27.02
CA ASN A 859 -37.01 -13.85 -27.25
C ASN A 859 -37.83 -13.43 -26.02
N ALA A 860 -37.53 -12.25 -25.47
CA ALA A 860 -38.23 -11.70 -24.30
C ALA A 860 -39.74 -11.59 -24.50
N LEU A 861 -40.22 -11.33 -25.72
CA LEU A 861 -41.65 -11.14 -26.00
C LEU A 861 -42.43 -12.43 -26.21
N THR A 862 -41.79 -13.48 -26.73
CA THR A 862 -42.51 -14.69 -27.19
C THR A 862 -42.06 -15.97 -26.49
N GLY A 863 -40.91 -15.95 -25.80
CA GLY A 863 -40.28 -17.15 -25.24
C GLY A 863 -39.62 -18.05 -26.30
N GLU A 864 -39.73 -17.72 -27.59
CA GLU A 864 -39.19 -18.53 -28.68
C GLU A 864 -37.66 -18.49 -28.71
N MET A 865 -37.07 -19.61 -29.11
CA MET A 865 -35.62 -19.75 -29.30
C MET A 865 -35.13 -18.92 -30.49
N ILE A 866 -34.06 -18.16 -30.32
CA ILE A 866 -33.50 -17.29 -31.35
C ILE A 866 -32.35 -17.99 -32.06
N ALA A 867 -32.54 -18.34 -33.34
CA ALA A 867 -31.48 -18.89 -34.18
C ALA A 867 -30.56 -17.82 -34.79
N ASN A 868 -29.30 -18.18 -35.07
CA ASN A 868 -28.29 -17.32 -35.67
C ASN A 868 -28.07 -15.97 -34.95
N ALA A 869 -28.17 -15.94 -33.61
CA ALA A 869 -27.64 -14.86 -32.79
C ALA A 869 -26.15 -15.10 -32.56
N GLN A 870 -25.34 -14.05 -32.70
CA GLN A 870 -23.90 -14.12 -32.47
C GLN A 870 -23.61 -13.82 -31.01
N VAL A 871 -22.81 -14.68 -30.37
CA VAL A 871 -22.36 -14.54 -28.99
C VAL A 871 -20.84 -14.30 -28.99
N ARG A 872 -20.40 -13.20 -28.38
CA ARG A 872 -18.99 -12.82 -28.23
C ARG A 872 -18.67 -12.60 -26.77
N PHE A 873 -17.43 -12.81 -26.36
CA PHE A 873 -17.07 -12.85 -24.94
C PHE A 873 -16.04 -11.78 -24.59
N ARG A 874 -16.20 -11.17 -23.41
CA ARG A 874 -15.27 -10.21 -22.81
C ARG A 874 -14.94 -10.67 -21.41
N LYS A 875 -13.69 -10.52 -20.98
CA LYS A 875 -13.29 -10.90 -19.62
C LYS A 875 -13.97 -10.04 -18.56
N SER A 876 -14.19 -10.64 -17.38
CA SER A 876 -14.85 -10.03 -16.22
C SER A 876 -16.34 -9.78 -16.42
N TRP A 877 -17.11 -9.89 -15.34
CA TRP A 877 -18.54 -9.56 -15.34
C TRP A 877 -18.79 -8.06 -15.49
N ASN A 878 -19.93 -7.72 -16.08
CA ASN A 878 -20.37 -6.36 -16.42
C ASN A 878 -19.44 -5.57 -17.35
N ASN A 879 -18.46 -6.25 -17.98
CA ASN A 879 -17.59 -5.62 -18.97
C ASN A 879 -18.26 -5.53 -20.35
N THR A 880 -18.60 -4.31 -20.79
CA THR A 880 -19.31 -4.06 -22.05
C THR A 880 -18.43 -3.47 -23.16
N SER A 881 -17.12 -3.28 -22.90
CA SER A 881 -16.18 -2.65 -23.84
C SER A 881 -14.80 -3.33 -23.82
N GLY A 882 -13.88 -2.86 -24.68
CA GLY A 882 -12.51 -3.38 -24.77
C GLY A 882 -12.31 -4.49 -25.81
N ALA A 883 -11.33 -5.37 -25.59
CA ALA A 883 -11.04 -6.51 -26.47
C ALA A 883 -12.00 -7.68 -26.20
N TYR A 884 -12.18 -8.53 -27.21
CA TYR A 884 -12.86 -9.82 -27.04
C TYR A 884 -11.86 -10.90 -26.65
N VAL A 885 -12.35 -11.97 -26.02
CA VAL A 885 -11.54 -13.13 -25.67
C VAL A 885 -11.01 -13.79 -26.93
N SER A 886 -9.71 -14.11 -26.96
CA SER A 886 -9.03 -14.77 -28.06
C SER A 886 -8.63 -16.20 -27.68
N LYS A 887 -8.45 -17.06 -28.67
CA LYS A 887 -7.85 -18.39 -28.51
C LYS A 887 -6.51 -18.40 -29.21
N LEU A 888 -5.53 -19.05 -28.58
CA LEU A 888 -4.16 -19.14 -29.09
C LEU A 888 -4.15 -19.60 -30.56
N PHE A 889 -3.56 -18.78 -31.43
CA PHE A 889 -3.46 -18.99 -32.89
C PHE A 889 -4.79 -19.22 -33.63
N SER A 890 -5.92 -18.79 -33.04
CA SER A 890 -7.27 -19.02 -33.58
C SER A 890 -8.15 -17.75 -33.61
N GLY A 891 -7.61 -16.60 -33.20
CA GLY A 891 -8.31 -15.32 -33.16
C GLY A 891 -9.42 -15.26 -32.11
N THR A 892 -10.40 -14.37 -32.30
CA THR A 892 -11.49 -14.12 -31.35
C THR A 892 -12.44 -15.31 -31.20
N ILE A 893 -12.72 -15.70 -29.96
CA ILE A 893 -13.73 -16.69 -29.59
C ILE A 893 -15.13 -16.10 -29.77
N LYS A 894 -15.96 -16.79 -30.56
CA LYS A 894 -17.37 -16.44 -30.79
C LYS A 894 -18.17 -17.70 -31.08
N ALA A 895 -19.46 -17.64 -30.80
CA ALA A 895 -20.41 -18.70 -31.14
C ALA A 895 -21.61 -18.12 -31.89
N ASN A 896 -22.34 -18.97 -32.61
CA ASN A 896 -23.65 -18.65 -33.14
C ASN A 896 -24.66 -19.66 -32.62
N THR A 897 -25.84 -19.19 -32.24
CA THR A 897 -26.92 -20.09 -31.85
C THR A 897 -27.42 -20.90 -33.04
N ASN A 898 -27.66 -22.19 -32.86
CA ASN A 898 -28.21 -23.08 -33.89
C ASN A 898 -29.73 -22.86 -34.08
N SER A 899 -30.39 -23.74 -34.85
CA SER A 899 -31.84 -23.69 -35.11
C SER A 899 -32.72 -23.85 -33.87
N HIS A 900 -32.17 -24.37 -32.77
CA HIS A 900 -32.84 -24.52 -31.48
C HIS A 900 -32.46 -23.39 -30.50
N GLY A 901 -31.81 -22.33 -30.98
CA GLY A 901 -31.38 -21.19 -30.18
C GLY A 901 -30.27 -21.49 -29.18
N THR A 902 -29.59 -22.64 -29.31
CA THR A 902 -28.52 -23.05 -28.39
C THR A 902 -27.14 -22.76 -29.00
N PHE A 903 -26.18 -22.40 -28.16
CA PHE A 903 -24.78 -22.28 -28.54
C PHE A 903 -23.89 -23.14 -27.62
N GLU A 904 -22.73 -23.51 -28.14
CA GLU A 904 -21.68 -24.24 -27.43
C GLU A 904 -20.33 -23.63 -27.84
N VAL A 905 -19.44 -23.43 -26.88
CA VAL A 905 -18.15 -22.81 -27.11
C VAL A 905 -17.13 -23.26 -26.07
N SER A 906 -15.91 -23.58 -26.51
CA SER A 906 -14.78 -23.75 -25.59
C SER A 906 -14.25 -22.38 -25.19
N LEU A 907 -14.26 -22.09 -23.90
CA LEU A 907 -13.86 -20.80 -23.33
C LEU A 907 -12.86 -21.04 -22.21
N GLN A 908 -11.87 -20.17 -22.06
CA GLN A 908 -10.94 -20.24 -20.92
C GLN A 908 -11.70 -20.23 -19.59
N ILE A 909 -11.15 -20.86 -18.54
CA ILE A 909 -11.75 -20.87 -17.21
C ILE A 909 -11.82 -19.43 -16.67
N GLY A 910 -12.95 -19.07 -16.09
CA GLY A 910 -13.14 -17.70 -15.60
C GLY A 910 -14.56 -17.15 -15.69
N ASN A 911 -14.71 -15.87 -15.35
CA ASN A 911 -15.92 -15.11 -15.55
C ASN A 911 -15.84 -14.17 -16.75
N TYR A 912 -16.95 -14.09 -17.49
CA TYR A 912 -17.01 -13.33 -18.74
C TYR A 912 -18.36 -12.64 -18.89
N THR A 913 -18.38 -11.55 -19.65
CA THR A 913 -19.60 -10.99 -20.21
C THR A 913 -19.80 -11.51 -21.62
N ALA A 914 -20.93 -12.17 -21.87
CA ALA A 914 -21.41 -12.51 -23.20
C ALA A 914 -22.15 -11.32 -23.80
N GLU A 915 -21.65 -10.80 -24.92
CA GLU A 915 -22.31 -9.84 -25.80
C GLU A 915 -23.07 -10.60 -26.89
N VAL A 916 -24.39 -10.49 -26.90
CA VAL A 916 -25.27 -11.20 -27.83
C VAL A 916 -25.89 -10.23 -28.81
N VAL A 917 -25.64 -10.45 -30.10
CA VAL A 917 -26.07 -9.58 -31.20
C VAL A 917 -26.97 -10.35 -32.17
N LYS A 918 -28.10 -9.74 -32.51
CA LYS A 918 -29.04 -10.22 -33.53
C LYS A 918 -29.79 -9.04 -34.15
N ASP A 919 -29.85 -9.00 -35.48
CA ASP A 919 -30.63 -7.98 -36.19
C ASP A 919 -32.10 -8.00 -35.74
N GLY A 920 -32.65 -6.81 -35.44
CA GLY A 920 -34.00 -6.64 -34.91
C GLY A 920 -34.12 -6.77 -33.39
N TYR A 921 -33.02 -7.02 -32.68
CA TYR A 921 -32.96 -7.09 -31.22
C TYR A 921 -32.00 -6.04 -30.66
N ILE A 922 -32.24 -5.63 -29.42
CA ILE A 922 -31.29 -4.80 -28.65
C ILE A 922 -30.12 -5.69 -28.25
N THR A 923 -28.88 -5.23 -28.47
CA THR A 923 -27.67 -5.96 -28.04
C THR A 923 -27.74 -6.23 -26.54
N GLY A 924 -27.63 -7.50 -26.17
CA GLY A 924 -27.70 -7.94 -24.78
C GLY A 924 -26.32 -8.24 -24.20
N TYR A 925 -26.13 -7.91 -22.92
CA TYR A 925 -24.95 -8.27 -22.14
C TYR A 925 -25.37 -9.16 -20.96
N TYR A 926 -24.69 -10.30 -20.81
CA TYR A 926 -25.01 -11.31 -19.80
C TYR A 926 -23.74 -11.82 -19.14
N ASN A 927 -23.75 -11.91 -17.81
CA ASN A 927 -22.68 -12.52 -17.05
C ASN A 927 -22.72 -14.05 -17.27
N ILE A 928 -21.56 -14.63 -17.58
CA ILE A 928 -21.39 -16.07 -17.74
C ILE A 928 -20.13 -16.56 -17.00
N ILE A 929 -20.09 -17.85 -16.74
CA ILE A 929 -18.95 -18.55 -16.13
C ILE A 929 -18.47 -19.68 -17.04
N SER A 930 -17.16 -19.90 -17.05
CA SER A 930 -16.52 -21.07 -17.63
C SER A 930 -15.81 -21.83 -16.50
N THR A 931 -16.36 -22.98 -16.14
CA THR A 931 -15.87 -23.83 -15.05
C THR A 931 -16.06 -25.30 -15.44
N LEU A 932 -15.58 -26.25 -14.63
CA LEU A 932 -15.93 -27.66 -14.81
C LEU A 932 -17.44 -27.83 -14.51
N ASN A 933 -18.24 -28.03 -15.56
CA ASN A 933 -19.71 -28.14 -15.54
C ASN A 933 -20.43 -26.84 -15.14
N PRO A 934 -20.42 -25.78 -15.97
CA PRO A 934 -21.03 -24.50 -15.64
C PRO A 934 -22.57 -24.50 -15.66
N GLY A 935 -23.19 -25.64 -16.02
CA GLY A 935 -24.61 -25.71 -16.33
C GLY A 935 -24.96 -25.00 -17.65
N THR A 936 -26.25 -24.96 -17.98
CA THR A 936 -26.75 -24.21 -19.13
C THR A 936 -26.99 -22.76 -18.75
N GLN A 937 -26.40 -21.83 -19.52
CA GLN A 937 -26.48 -20.39 -19.25
C GLN A 937 -27.47 -19.73 -20.20
N ASN A 938 -28.65 -19.36 -19.68
CA ASN A 938 -29.76 -18.82 -20.45
C ASN A 938 -29.66 -17.30 -20.61
N MET A 939 -30.01 -16.80 -21.79
CA MET A 939 -29.97 -15.38 -22.16
C MET A 939 -31.28 -14.98 -22.83
N VAL A 940 -31.75 -13.76 -22.58
CA VAL A 940 -33.07 -13.27 -23.03
C VAL A 940 -32.91 -11.96 -23.79
N LEU A 941 -33.00 -12.01 -25.12
CA LEU A 941 -32.93 -10.81 -25.95
C LEU A 941 -34.30 -10.15 -26.12
N THR A 942 -34.34 -8.83 -25.97
CA THR A 942 -35.53 -8.04 -26.30
C THR A 942 -35.46 -7.56 -27.76
N PRO A 943 -36.55 -7.71 -28.54
CA PRO A 943 -36.70 -7.00 -29.81
C PRO A 943 -36.56 -5.48 -29.62
N VAL A 944 -36.12 -4.77 -30.66
CA VAL A 944 -36.05 -3.30 -30.65
C VAL A 944 -37.41 -2.69 -30.30
N ILE A 945 -37.41 -1.61 -29.53
CA ILE A 945 -38.65 -0.96 -29.04
C ILE A 945 -38.72 0.50 -29.46
N GLN A 946 -39.93 1.05 -29.49
CA GLN A 946 -40.14 2.46 -29.82
C GLN A 946 -39.68 3.36 -28.65
N ASP A 947 -39.20 4.58 -28.94
CA ASP A 947 -38.62 5.51 -27.96
C ASP A 947 -39.56 5.87 -26.79
N ASN A 948 -40.87 5.75 -27.00
CA ASN A 948 -41.91 6.04 -26.02
C ASN A 948 -42.38 4.79 -25.24
N GLN A 949 -41.73 3.65 -25.43
CA GLN A 949 -42.04 2.40 -24.76
C GLN A 949 -40.97 2.05 -23.72
N TYR A 950 -41.46 1.49 -22.63
CA TYR A 950 -40.66 0.75 -21.66
C TYR A 950 -40.88 -0.74 -21.90
N ARG A 951 -39.80 -1.51 -21.73
CA ARG A 951 -39.89 -2.97 -21.60
C ARG A 951 -39.29 -3.40 -20.28
N ILE A 952 -40.03 -4.18 -19.53
CA ILE A 952 -39.63 -4.72 -18.24
C ILE A 952 -39.53 -6.23 -18.40
N VAL A 953 -38.33 -6.78 -18.19
CA VAL A 953 -38.04 -8.21 -18.38
C VAL A 953 -37.57 -8.78 -17.04
N LEU A 954 -38.29 -9.78 -16.54
CA LEU A 954 -37.97 -10.55 -15.34
C LEU A 954 -37.38 -11.90 -15.74
N THR A 955 -36.26 -12.28 -15.13
CA THR A 955 -35.63 -13.60 -15.25
C THR A 955 -35.22 -14.10 -13.87
N TRP A 956 -35.18 -15.41 -13.64
CA TRP A 956 -34.75 -15.98 -12.35
C TRP A 956 -34.04 -17.33 -12.52
N GLY A 957 -33.77 -18.04 -11.43
CA GLY A 957 -33.24 -19.40 -11.44
C GLY A 957 -34.33 -20.47 -11.62
N SER A 958 -33.99 -21.74 -11.39
CA SER A 958 -34.96 -22.84 -11.46
C SER A 958 -35.96 -22.90 -10.29
N THR A 959 -35.67 -22.19 -9.20
CA THR A 959 -36.46 -22.21 -7.97
C THR A 959 -36.64 -20.78 -7.44
N PRO A 960 -37.86 -20.35 -7.11
CA PRO A 960 -39.13 -21.05 -7.32
C PRO A 960 -39.45 -21.25 -8.82
N ALA A 961 -40.38 -22.14 -9.11
CA ALA A 961 -40.72 -22.48 -10.49
C ALA A 961 -41.42 -21.32 -11.22
N ASP A 962 -42.18 -20.51 -10.48
CA ASP A 962 -43.13 -19.55 -11.03
C ASP A 962 -43.07 -18.22 -10.25
N LEU A 963 -42.60 -17.17 -10.93
CA LEU A 963 -42.54 -15.79 -10.46
C LEU A 963 -43.36 -14.88 -11.38
N ASP A 964 -44.41 -14.27 -10.84
CA ASP A 964 -45.33 -13.42 -11.58
C ASP A 964 -44.89 -11.94 -11.60
N SER A 965 -45.03 -11.32 -12.77
CA SER A 965 -44.87 -9.90 -13.04
C SER A 965 -46.18 -9.17 -12.84
N HIS A 966 -46.14 -8.12 -12.03
CA HIS A 966 -47.26 -7.24 -11.78
C HIS A 966 -46.89 -5.80 -12.13
N LEU A 967 -47.74 -5.14 -12.93
CA LEU A 967 -47.65 -3.70 -13.17
C LEU A 967 -48.95 -3.02 -12.73
N ALA A 968 -48.86 -2.26 -11.64
CA ALA A 968 -49.91 -1.43 -11.11
C ALA A 968 -49.76 0.00 -11.64
N GLY A 969 -50.85 0.65 -12.08
CA GLY A 969 -50.78 2.02 -12.57
C GLY A 969 -51.95 2.89 -12.12
N LYS A 970 -51.68 4.16 -11.87
CA LYS A 970 -52.69 5.20 -11.61
C LYS A 970 -52.42 6.44 -12.45
N LEU A 971 -53.35 6.77 -13.33
CA LEU A 971 -53.31 7.95 -14.20
C LEU A 971 -53.72 9.21 -13.42
N GLU A 972 -53.34 10.39 -13.91
CA GLU A 972 -53.71 11.68 -13.28
C GLU A 972 -55.23 11.91 -13.18
N ASP A 973 -56.02 11.36 -14.09
CA ASP A 973 -57.50 11.44 -14.05
C ASP A 973 -58.13 10.51 -13.00
N GLY A 974 -57.31 9.77 -12.25
CA GLY A 974 -57.71 8.84 -11.21
C GLY A 974 -57.95 7.41 -11.69
N THR A 975 -57.87 7.15 -13.00
CA THR A 975 -58.03 5.79 -13.56
C THR A 975 -56.89 4.89 -13.07
N ALA A 976 -57.24 3.78 -12.43
CA ALA A 976 -56.28 2.79 -11.97
C ALA A 976 -56.38 1.48 -12.79
N PHE A 977 -55.26 0.78 -12.95
CA PHE A 977 -55.19 -0.51 -13.60
C PHE A 977 -54.14 -1.42 -12.94
N HIS A 978 -54.24 -2.72 -13.21
CA HIS A 978 -53.30 -3.73 -12.73
C HIS A 978 -53.13 -4.81 -13.79
N ILE A 979 -51.90 -4.97 -14.28
CA ILE A 979 -51.51 -5.99 -15.26
C ILE A 979 -50.86 -7.16 -14.53
N TYR A 980 -51.33 -8.37 -14.82
CA TYR A 980 -50.80 -9.65 -14.34
C TYR A 980 -51.41 -10.82 -15.13
N TYR A 981 -51.06 -12.08 -14.80
CA TYR A 981 -51.46 -13.28 -15.55
C TYR A 981 -52.96 -13.37 -15.91
N SER A 982 -53.86 -12.88 -15.04
CA SER A 982 -55.32 -12.92 -15.28
C SER A 982 -55.86 -11.69 -16.03
N ASN A 983 -55.16 -10.56 -15.97
CA ASN A 983 -55.52 -9.31 -16.64
C ASN A 983 -54.32 -8.77 -17.43
N LYS A 984 -54.13 -9.27 -18.66
CA LYS A 984 -52.90 -9.09 -19.41
C LYS A 984 -52.79 -7.78 -20.20
N VAL A 985 -53.88 -7.02 -20.39
CA VAL A 985 -53.88 -5.84 -21.27
C VAL A 985 -54.70 -4.71 -20.66
N PHE A 986 -54.17 -3.49 -20.70
CA PHE A 986 -54.89 -2.27 -20.36
C PHE A 986 -54.83 -1.26 -21.52
N GLY A 987 -56.00 -0.81 -21.96
CA GLY A 987 -56.16 0.23 -22.97
C GLY A 987 -56.73 1.52 -22.41
N TYR A 988 -56.27 2.66 -22.92
CA TYR A 988 -56.76 3.98 -22.55
C TYR A 988 -56.80 4.90 -23.77
N LYS A 989 -57.90 5.64 -23.94
CA LYS A 989 -58.15 6.55 -25.09
C LYS A 989 -57.84 5.91 -26.46
N GLY A 990 -58.18 4.63 -26.63
CA GLY A 990 -57.99 3.89 -27.88
C GLY A 990 -56.56 3.40 -28.16
N SER A 991 -55.63 3.52 -27.21
CA SER A 991 -54.27 2.95 -27.29
C SER A 991 -54.04 1.90 -26.20
N THR A 992 -53.30 0.83 -26.48
CA THR A 992 -52.80 -0.08 -25.45
C THR A 992 -51.68 0.63 -24.67
N ILE A 993 -51.84 0.72 -23.35
CA ILE A 993 -50.88 1.39 -22.47
C ILE A 993 -49.98 0.38 -21.80
N ALA A 994 -50.51 -0.73 -21.32
CA ALA A 994 -49.72 -1.75 -20.64
C ALA A 994 -50.16 -3.15 -21.08
N GLN A 995 -49.19 -4.05 -21.26
CA GLN A 995 -49.43 -5.41 -21.68
C GLN A 995 -48.42 -6.37 -21.03
N LEU A 996 -48.90 -7.48 -20.46
CA LEU A 996 -48.08 -8.65 -20.15
C LEU A 996 -47.90 -9.44 -21.45
N ASP A 997 -46.72 -9.34 -22.04
CA ASP A 997 -46.37 -9.93 -23.33
C ASP A 997 -46.11 -11.43 -23.21
N LEU A 998 -45.39 -11.83 -22.15
CA LEU A 998 -45.04 -13.21 -21.86
C LEU A 998 -45.20 -13.47 -20.36
N ASP A 999 -45.82 -14.61 -20.08
CA ASP A 999 -46.23 -15.13 -18.77
C ASP A 999 -45.67 -16.55 -18.70
N ASP A 1000 -44.53 -16.72 -18.02
CA ASP A 1000 -43.78 -17.98 -17.98
C ASP A 1000 -43.92 -18.62 -16.60
N THR A 1001 -44.47 -19.83 -16.59
CA THR A 1001 -44.79 -20.57 -15.36
C THR A 1001 -43.74 -21.64 -15.02
N SER A 1002 -42.64 -21.66 -15.77
CA SER A 1002 -41.53 -22.57 -15.61
C SER A 1002 -40.29 -21.81 -15.16
N GLY A 1003 -39.41 -22.45 -14.37
CA GLY A 1003 -38.23 -21.77 -13.85
C GLY A 1003 -37.40 -21.12 -14.97
N TYR A 1004 -36.54 -20.16 -14.62
CA TYR A 1004 -35.71 -19.35 -15.52
C TYR A 1004 -36.38 -18.16 -16.23
N GLY A 1005 -37.71 -18.12 -16.33
CA GLY A 1005 -38.42 -17.08 -17.09
C GLY A 1005 -38.09 -17.11 -18.59
N PRO A 1006 -38.28 -16.00 -19.34
CA PRO A 1006 -38.60 -14.66 -18.86
C PRO A 1006 -40.10 -14.38 -18.73
N GLU A 1007 -40.44 -13.42 -17.87
CA GLU A 1007 -41.69 -12.68 -17.99
C GLU A 1007 -41.46 -11.26 -18.46
N THR A 1008 -42.36 -10.76 -19.31
CA THR A 1008 -42.15 -9.47 -19.97
C THR A 1008 -43.40 -8.62 -19.99
N ILE A 1009 -43.25 -7.35 -19.59
CA ILE A 1009 -44.30 -6.32 -19.70
C ILE A 1009 -43.81 -5.19 -20.62
N THR A 1010 -44.66 -4.79 -21.57
CA THR A 1010 -44.48 -3.57 -22.37
C THR A 1010 -45.42 -2.47 -21.85
N LEU A 1011 -44.86 -1.30 -21.54
CA LEU A 1011 -45.56 -0.10 -21.09
C LEU A 1011 -45.32 1.04 -22.10
N THR A 1012 -46.38 1.54 -22.73
CA THR A 1012 -46.33 2.64 -23.71
C THR A 1012 -46.78 3.94 -23.06
N LEU A 1013 -45.83 4.83 -22.78
CA LEU A 1013 -46.11 6.15 -22.19
C LEU A 1013 -46.01 7.24 -23.26
N LYS A 1014 -47.06 8.04 -23.41
CA LYS A 1014 -47.05 9.27 -24.23
C LYS A 1014 -47.10 10.49 -23.30
N ALA A 1015 -46.70 11.66 -23.80
CA ALA A 1015 -46.67 12.90 -23.01
C ALA A 1015 -48.02 13.29 -22.39
N ASP A 1016 -49.13 12.75 -22.90
CA ASP A 1016 -50.51 12.96 -22.45
C ASP A 1016 -51.02 11.88 -21.47
N ILE A 1017 -50.15 10.99 -20.99
CA ILE A 1017 -50.48 9.92 -20.04
C ILE A 1017 -49.54 9.98 -18.82
N PRO A 1018 -49.52 11.08 -18.05
CA PRO A 1018 -48.82 11.16 -16.78
C PRO A 1018 -49.49 10.27 -15.72
N GLY A 1019 -48.69 9.78 -14.79
CA GLY A 1019 -49.14 8.85 -13.77
C GLY A 1019 -48.00 8.20 -12.99
N THR A 1020 -48.40 7.35 -12.06
CA THR A 1020 -47.52 6.50 -11.25
C THR A 1020 -47.71 5.06 -11.69
N TYR A 1021 -46.61 4.37 -12.02
CA TYR A 1021 -46.60 2.97 -12.44
C TYR A 1021 -45.62 2.18 -11.57
N ARG A 1022 -46.10 1.17 -10.84
CA ARG A 1022 -45.32 0.36 -9.90
C ARG A 1022 -45.17 -1.05 -10.45
N TYR A 1023 -43.91 -1.51 -10.57
CA TYR A 1023 -43.60 -2.87 -10.97
C TYR A 1023 -43.23 -3.73 -9.74
N ILE A 1024 -43.82 -4.91 -9.67
CA ILE A 1024 -43.75 -5.82 -8.53
C ILE A 1024 -43.57 -7.25 -9.05
N VAL A 1025 -42.77 -8.05 -8.36
CA VAL A 1025 -42.62 -9.49 -8.61
C VAL A 1025 -43.24 -10.26 -7.45
N HIS A 1026 -44.02 -11.30 -7.74
CA HIS A 1026 -44.68 -12.13 -6.74
C HIS A 1026 -44.29 -13.61 -6.91
N ASP A 1027 -43.85 -14.24 -5.83
CA ASP A 1027 -43.57 -15.67 -5.80
C ASP A 1027 -44.88 -16.46 -5.70
N TYR A 1028 -45.45 -16.75 -6.87
CA TYR A 1028 -46.69 -17.49 -6.99
C TYR A 1028 -46.56 -18.92 -6.45
N THR A 1029 -45.40 -19.55 -6.68
CA THR A 1029 -45.11 -20.91 -6.20
C THR A 1029 -45.29 -21.01 -4.68
N ASN A 1030 -44.75 -20.05 -3.93
CA ASN A 1030 -44.78 -20.03 -2.47
C ASN A 1030 -45.75 -19.01 -1.88
N ARG A 1031 -46.76 -18.57 -2.65
CA ARG A 1031 -47.72 -17.52 -2.24
C ARG A 1031 -48.40 -17.74 -0.88
N ALA A 1032 -48.58 -19.01 -0.46
CA ALA A 1032 -49.18 -19.35 0.83
C ALA A 1032 -48.21 -19.29 2.04
N SER A 1033 -46.91 -19.06 1.82
CA SER A 1033 -45.88 -19.14 2.86
C SER A 1033 -45.35 -17.77 3.28
N PHE A 1034 -45.71 -17.34 4.49
CA PHE A 1034 -45.32 -16.05 5.08
C PHE A 1034 -43.86 -16.03 5.58
N THR A 1035 -43.21 -17.18 5.63
CA THR A 1035 -41.84 -17.33 6.15
C THR A 1035 -40.86 -17.80 5.07
N SER A 1036 -41.31 -17.91 3.82
CA SER A 1036 -40.45 -18.31 2.69
C SER A 1036 -39.39 -17.23 2.42
N ASN A 1037 -38.19 -17.68 2.07
CA ASN A 1037 -37.12 -16.87 1.49
C ASN A 1037 -36.78 -17.32 0.06
N ALA A 1038 -37.64 -18.14 -0.57
CA ALA A 1038 -37.39 -18.70 -1.89
C ALA A 1038 -37.23 -17.62 -2.97
N LEU A 1039 -38.04 -16.55 -2.92
CA LEU A 1039 -37.89 -15.39 -3.81
C LEU A 1039 -36.52 -14.72 -3.65
N SER A 1040 -36.05 -14.48 -2.42
CA SER A 1040 -34.71 -13.92 -2.17
C SER A 1040 -33.56 -14.83 -2.61
N LEU A 1041 -33.78 -16.14 -2.65
CA LEU A 1041 -32.78 -17.12 -3.12
C LEU A 1041 -32.89 -17.43 -4.61
N SER A 1042 -33.88 -16.87 -5.30
CA SER A 1042 -34.21 -17.21 -6.69
C SER A 1042 -33.20 -16.73 -7.72
N GLY A 1043 -32.37 -15.74 -7.37
CA GLY A 1043 -31.54 -15.03 -8.35
C GLY A 1043 -32.37 -14.19 -9.33
N ALA A 1044 -33.60 -13.80 -8.96
CA ALA A 1044 -34.43 -12.96 -9.80
C ALA A 1044 -33.77 -11.61 -10.12
N SER A 1045 -33.83 -11.24 -11.39
CA SER A 1045 -33.30 -10.00 -11.95
C SER A 1045 -34.36 -9.37 -12.86
N VAL A 1046 -34.52 -8.06 -12.73
CA VAL A 1046 -35.46 -7.25 -13.52
C VAL A 1046 -34.67 -6.22 -14.31
N LYS A 1047 -34.73 -6.30 -15.64
CA LYS A 1047 -34.15 -5.31 -16.57
C LYS A 1047 -35.24 -4.40 -17.11
N ILE A 1048 -35.05 -3.08 -17.00
CA ILE A 1048 -35.94 -2.07 -17.59
C ILE A 1048 -35.24 -1.36 -18.75
N TYR A 1049 -35.85 -1.43 -19.92
CA TYR A 1049 -35.44 -0.75 -21.15
C TYR A 1049 -36.36 0.42 -21.44
N ARG A 1050 -35.84 1.47 -22.07
CA ARG A 1050 -36.62 2.58 -22.63
C ARG A 1050 -36.03 2.96 -23.97
N GLY A 1051 -36.82 2.89 -25.05
CA GLY A 1051 -36.23 2.83 -26.38
C GLY A 1051 -35.21 1.68 -26.46
N ASN A 1052 -34.16 1.81 -27.26
CA ASN A 1052 -33.17 0.75 -27.40
C ASN A 1052 -32.12 0.69 -26.27
N ASP A 1053 -32.30 1.45 -25.18
CA ASP A 1053 -31.35 1.55 -24.08
C ASP A 1053 -31.80 0.76 -22.84
N LEU A 1054 -30.87 0.02 -22.24
CA LEU A 1054 -31.05 -0.58 -20.91
C LEU A 1054 -30.85 0.52 -19.85
N ILE A 1055 -31.91 0.83 -19.11
CA ILE A 1055 -31.89 1.94 -18.15
C ILE A 1055 -31.42 1.49 -16.76
N LYS A 1056 -31.89 0.34 -16.28
CA LYS A 1056 -31.52 -0.18 -14.97
C LYS A 1056 -31.73 -1.69 -14.88
N THR A 1057 -30.90 -2.34 -14.08
CA THR A 1057 -31.07 -3.74 -13.65
C THR A 1057 -31.27 -3.74 -12.13
N TYR A 1058 -32.25 -4.50 -11.67
CA TYR A 1058 -32.50 -4.73 -10.25
C TYR A 1058 -32.32 -6.21 -9.95
N ASN A 1059 -31.53 -6.54 -8.92
CA ASN A 1059 -31.45 -7.90 -8.38
C ASN A 1059 -32.29 -7.99 -7.11
N VAL A 1060 -32.89 -9.15 -6.88
CA VAL A 1060 -33.74 -9.42 -5.72
C VAL A 1060 -32.95 -9.26 -4.40
N PRO A 1061 -33.54 -8.65 -3.36
CA PRO A 1061 -32.94 -8.58 -2.03
C PRO A 1061 -32.60 -9.98 -1.48
N ILE A 1062 -31.38 -10.13 -0.94
CA ILE A 1062 -30.89 -11.42 -0.43
C ILE A 1062 -31.30 -11.65 1.02
N ASN A 1063 -31.52 -12.91 1.40
CA ASN A 1063 -31.82 -13.35 2.77
C ASN A 1063 -33.02 -12.71 3.49
N GLU A 1064 -33.89 -12.04 2.75
CA GLU A 1064 -35.13 -11.51 3.28
C GLU A 1064 -36.24 -12.57 3.24
N ARG A 1065 -37.15 -12.51 4.22
CA ARG A 1065 -38.38 -13.31 4.19
C ARG A 1065 -39.47 -12.51 3.47
N GLY A 1066 -40.18 -13.16 2.57
CA GLY A 1066 -41.25 -12.53 1.82
C GLY A 1066 -41.49 -13.25 0.50
N ASN A 1067 -42.67 -13.03 -0.06
CA ASN A 1067 -43.06 -13.56 -1.36
C ASN A 1067 -43.42 -12.43 -2.35
N LEU A 1068 -43.28 -11.17 -1.96
CA LEU A 1068 -43.59 -10.02 -2.79
C LEU A 1068 -42.42 -9.04 -2.81
N TRP A 1069 -41.82 -8.84 -3.99
CA TRP A 1069 -40.71 -7.93 -4.22
C TRP A 1069 -41.19 -6.67 -4.95
N ARG A 1070 -41.15 -5.53 -4.27
CA ARG A 1070 -41.45 -4.21 -4.87
C ARG A 1070 -40.17 -3.66 -5.49
N VAL A 1071 -40.13 -3.57 -6.82
CA VAL A 1071 -38.89 -3.29 -7.54
C VAL A 1071 -38.67 -1.79 -7.72
N PHE A 1072 -39.58 -1.12 -8.44
CA PHE A 1072 -39.49 0.31 -8.74
C PHE A 1072 -40.84 0.94 -9.05
N GLU A 1073 -40.86 2.27 -9.08
CA GLU A 1073 -41.96 3.09 -9.59
C GLU A 1073 -41.50 4.03 -10.69
N ILE A 1074 -42.32 4.24 -11.71
CA ILE A 1074 -42.17 5.30 -12.70
C ILE A 1074 -43.17 6.40 -12.34
N ASN A 1075 -42.67 7.55 -11.90
CA ASN A 1075 -43.47 8.73 -11.59
C ASN A 1075 -43.19 9.80 -12.63
N ASN A 1076 -44.17 10.04 -13.53
CA ASN A 1076 -44.03 11.02 -14.62
C ASN A 1076 -42.73 10.86 -15.43
N GLY A 1077 -42.34 9.62 -15.71
CA GLY A 1077 -41.14 9.26 -16.46
C GLY A 1077 -39.84 9.18 -15.66
N VAL A 1078 -39.87 9.49 -14.35
CA VAL A 1078 -38.72 9.33 -13.43
C VAL A 1078 -38.82 7.97 -12.72
N ILE A 1079 -37.76 7.16 -12.80
CA ILE A 1079 -37.68 5.85 -12.13
C ILE A 1079 -37.20 6.05 -10.69
N ASN A 1080 -38.03 5.67 -9.72
CA ASN A 1080 -37.72 5.63 -8.30
C ASN A 1080 -37.51 4.16 -7.88
N THR A 1081 -36.33 3.87 -7.31
CA THR A 1081 -36.01 2.53 -6.81
C THR A 1081 -36.71 2.27 -5.48
N LEU A 1082 -37.39 1.13 -5.35
CA LEU A 1082 -37.97 0.66 -4.09
C LEU A 1082 -37.14 -0.49 -3.51
N ASN A 1083 -36.95 -1.53 -4.32
CA ASN A 1083 -36.18 -2.75 -4.04
C ASN A 1083 -36.36 -3.35 -2.63
N THR A 1084 -37.61 -3.61 -2.23
CA THR A 1084 -37.97 -4.10 -0.87
C THR A 1084 -38.84 -5.36 -0.90
N MET A 1085 -38.66 -6.24 0.08
CA MET A 1085 -39.50 -7.43 0.26
C MET A 1085 -40.68 -7.17 1.20
N SER A 1086 -41.77 -7.87 0.93
CA SER A 1086 -42.98 -7.89 1.74
C SER A 1086 -43.75 -9.18 1.51
N TYR A 1087 -44.96 -9.26 2.08
CA TYR A 1087 -45.82 -10.44 1.95
C TYR A 1087 -47.18 -10.08 1.36
N GLN A 1088 -47.69 -10.92 0.45
CA GLN A 1088 -49.07 -10.92 -0.02
C GLN A 1088 -49.55 -12.35 -0.29
N SER A 1089 -50.76 -12.70 0.15
CA SER A 1089 -51.34 -14.04 -0.05
C SER A 1089 -52.13 -14.17 -1.35
N SER A 1090 -52.53 -13.05 -1.96
CA SER A 1090 -53.35 -13.03 -3.18
C SER A 1090 -52.77 -12.09 -4.23
N SER A 1091 -52.58 -12.62 -5.44
CA SER A 1091 -52.18 -11.84 -6.61
C SER A 1091 -53.16 -10.69 -6.92
N ASP A 1092 -54.44 -10.81 -6.54
CA ASP A 1092 -55.47 -9.77 -6.75
C ASP A 1092 -55.31 -8.55 -5.84
N ASN A 1093 -54.57 -8.69 -4.72
CA ASN A 1093 -54.46 -7.67 -3.68
C ASN A 1093 -53.07 -7.00 -3.64
N ILE A 1094 -52.32 -7.05 -4.75
CA ILE A 1094 -50.94 -6.54 -4.83
C ILE A 1094 -50.85 -5.00 -4.93
N ASN A 1095 -51.95 -4.33 -5.32
CA ASN A 1095 -52.03 -2.88 -5.57
C ASN A 1095 -51.75 -1.97 -4.37
#